data_AF-A0A812MD29-F1
#
_entry.id   AF-A0A812MD29-F1
#
_cell.length_a   1.000
_cell.length_b   1.000
_cell.length_c   1.000
_cell.angle_alpha   90.00
_cell.angle_beta   90.00
_cell.angle_gamma   90.00
#
_symmetry.space_group_name_H-M   'P 1'
#
loop_
_entity.id
_entity.type
_entity.pdbx_description
1 polymer ?
#
loop_
_entity_poly.entity_id
_entity_poly.type
_entity_poly.pdbx_seq_one_letter_code
_entity_poly.pdbx_strand_id
1 'polypeptide(L)'
;MLWLHIAAPCMKLHWILFKTSTWHSDRPQPRGDESSADVVLSLGQFCSGPGSPGNKVIRDLVRQLREPKAAYRVLCFFHGPFQDWPQARKRIALRSVLITLGQLIRKVVEPFLTYPWKLWPLADPDATQDSARVCAEELFRAPGCCVDSGCSARIRSTSDVASCQDADFREFLQAVFQRVVLTSTFIERKFAHFSHWTDVKGQGASLGLLAAKHVTRSFRDAVEIWRRSKLGEAYAPHQNLSRPTWCRKEDTVARLNGYHLFSKDLKESQATRCRGAQESSDFLKDATRQWKALSAQDKRAWSEKARAHNARKAALQMAEAQDKPPDLPGGPWKMSTASEGWPLSEEYLKGFLESFEDSNAFASARRQWAHQEPEPVEEDLPLREEGNLFTVCAPGGCEARLSEDQKVVMRRLHTSLTVLVKRFDPSKKNISALPLTLLWHSRSKRRGVFTTLAFRTYTAHLDMILLEMQLDSSERNDLPEPPYSLKFKITECGTAAYFNDASLCVTLASLSDDWTVSRLTLGDLGETLSSLSVEGILLEDIDELIRDAARLKEEERALRAAGLMQRARRQRQRPVQRPRAGAQRARPAGRGRPNRRGRGPARREAAYEEGAAEEEEEEEEEEEAEAEAWLGDDEGGGEQDDVWGLRQPCDEPSEPSAPSARPSEPSAPSARPSAPSARPAAGNPAGEGQSQGSSSRAAAAVSAGQGFDSLFERRRAFRRVRQDRRRGLPWGPFQLQPIVAADGEQTGWGAVCGQHHDRDGSNQCKKAVSSRRLGDETCMLRLKRWLFEGLKDDDWPVHAQRTHHVGLGGRDLQDFAEGLSEREMDQAMARYSDAAAAEQRSRSAACRHS
;
A
#
# COMPACT_ATOMS: atom_id res chain seq x y z
N MET A 1 2.81 -7.32 -22.56
CA MET A 1 1.97 -6.90 -23.71
C MET A 1 0.49 -6.83 -23.35
N LEU A 2 -0.16 -7.92 -22.88
CA LEU A 2 -1.57 -7.90 -22.48
C LEU A 2 -1.92 -6.76 -21.50
N TRP A 3 -1.11 -6.62 -20.45
CA TRP A 3 -1.29 -5.54 -19.47
C TRP A 3 -1.22 -4.13 -20.09
N LEU A 4 -0.35 -3.90 -21.09
CA LEU A 4 -0.27 -2.59 -21.75
C LEU A 4 -1.57 -2.23 -22.47
N HIS A 5 -2.27 -3.20 -23.04
CA HIS A 5 -3.58 -2.97 -23.67
C HIS A 5 -4.67 -2.64 -22.64
N ILE A 6 -4.66 -3.35 -21.51
CA ILE A 6 -5.65 -3.17 -20.44
C ILE A 6 -5.40 -1.83 -19.71
N ALA A 7 -4.14 -1.51 -19.42
CA ALA A 7 -3.77 -0.31 -18.69
C ALA A 7 -3.71 0.96 -19.56
N ALA A 8 -3.62 0.86 -20.88
CA ALA A 8 -3.50 2.03 -21.76
C ALA A 8 -4.63 3.07 -21.56
N PRO A 9 -5.91 2.70 -21.51
CA PRO A 9 -7.00 3.62 -21.15
C PRO A 9 -6.80 4.29 -19.78
N CYS A 10 -6.35 3.54 -18.78
CA CYS A 10 -6.07 4.04 -17.43
C CYS A 10 -4.89 5.03 -17.43
N MET A 11 -3.82 4.72 -18.16
CA MET A 11 -2.64 5.56 -18.28
C MET A 11 -2.92 6.85 -19.04
N LYS A 12 -3.81 6.80 -20.03
CA LYS A 12 -4.32 8.00 -20.70
C LYS A 12 -5.05 8.89 -19.70
N LEU A 13 -5.95 8.32 -18.89
CA LEU A 13 -6.64 9.07 -17.85
C LEU A 13 -5.66 9.65 -16.82
N HIS A 14 -4.70 8.85 -16.35
CA HIS A 14 -3.64 9.30 -15.44
C HIS A 14 -2.84 10.47 -16.03
N TRP A 15 -2.43 10.38 -17.31
CA TRP A 15 -1.70 11.45 -17.97
C TRP A 15 -2.55 12.72 -18.12
N ILE A 16 -3.83 12.61 -18.50
CA ILE A 16 -4.69 13.78 -18.59
C ILE A 16 -4.85 14.41 -17.21
N LEU A 17 -5.19 13.61 -16.19
CA LEU A 17 -5.28 14.07 -14.80
C LEU A 17 -4.00 14.79 -14.38
N PHE A 18 -2.83 14.19 -14.60
CA PHE A 18 -1.55 14.79 -14.22
C PHE A 18 -1.28 16.10 -14.95
N LYS A 19 -1.60 16.18 -16.25
CA LYS A 19 -1.41 17.39 -17.07
C LYS A 19 -2.39 18.51 -16.71
N THR A 20 -3.64 18.19 -16.38
CA THR A 20 -4.71 19.16 -16.14
C THR A 20 -4.88 19.54 -14.67
N SER A 21 -4.18 18.85 -13.76
CA SER A 21 -4.22 19.09 -12.32
C SER A 21 -3.31 20.24 -11.90
N THR A 22 -3.59 21.41 -12.49
CA THR A 22 -2.96 22.67 -12.13
C THR A 22 -3.99 23.62 -11.52
N TRP A 23 -3.51 24.53 -10.68
CA TRP A 23 -4.34 25.58 -10.08
C TRP A 23 -5.09 26.35 -11.15
N HIS A 24 -6.32 26.76 -10.86
CA HIS A 24 -7.12 27.54 -11.80
C HIS A 24 -6.38 28.78 -12.31
N SER A 25 -5.62 29.45 -11.44
CA SER A 25 -4.76 30.60 -11.78
C SER A 25 -3.66 30.28 -12.80
N ASP A 26 -3.21 29.03 -12.82
CA ASP A 26 -2.04 28.58 -13.58
C ASP A 26 -2.46 27.88 -14.88
N ARG A 27 -3.76 27.72 -15.12
CA ARG A 27 -4.28 27.12 -16.35
C ARG A 27 -4.02 28.08 -17.51
N PRO A 28 -3.34 27.63 -18.58
CA PRO A 28 -3.15 28.47 -19.75
C PRO A 28 -4.54 28.84 -20.29
N GLN A 29 -4.79 30.14 -20.44
CA GLN A 29 -6.00 30.57 -21.14
C GLN A 29 -5.99 29.95 -22.54
N PRO A 30 -7.12 29.35 -22.99
CA PRO A 30 -7.18 28.77 -24.32
C PRO A 30 -6.84 29.84 -25.34
N ARG A 31 -5.68 29.70 -26.00
CA ARG A 31 -5.31 30.56 -27.12
C ARG A 31 -6.26 30.18 -28.26
N GLY A 32 -7.03 31.15 -28.75
CA GLY A 32 -8.20 30.96 -29.63
C GLY A 32 -8.00 30.16 -30.93
N ASP A 33 -6.77 29.75 -31.26
CA ASP A 33 -6.45 29.02 -32.50
C ASP A 33 -5.95 27.57 -32.28
N GLU A 34 -5.77 27.09 -31.03
CA GLU A 34 -5.36 25.71 -30.82
C GLU A 34 -6.57 24.77 -30.90
N SER A 35 -6.87 24.30 -32.11
CA SER A 35 -7.73 23.14 -32.40
C SER A 35 -7.18 21.80 -31.85
N SER A 36 -6.08 21.85 -31.11
CA SER A 36 -5.50 20.75 -30.37
C SER A 36 -6.39 20.49 -29.15
N ALA A 37 -7.11 19.38 -29.20
CA ALA A 37 -8.03 18.86 -28.19
C ALA A 37 -7.39 18.52 -26.82
N ASP A 38 -6.58 19.42 -26.27
CA ASP A 38 -6.21 19.44 -24.85
C ASP A 38 -7.43 19.95 -24.07
N VAL A 39 -8.41 19.06 -23.95
CA VAL A 39 -9.60 19.28 -23.12
C VAL A 39 -9.11 19.53 -21.70
N VAL A 40 -9.23 20.78 -21.25
CA VAL A 40 -9.06 21.13 -19.85
C VAL A 40 -10.14 20.36 -19.08
N LEU A 41 -9.73 19.29 -18.39
CA LEU A 41 -10.68 18.53 -17.59
C LEU A 41 -11.05 19.36 -16.37
N SER A 42 -12.30 19.81 -16.29
CA SER A 42 -12.84 20.34 -15.05
C SER A 42 -13.11 19.17 -14.09
N LEU A 43 -12.94 19.42 -12.79
CA LEU A 43 -13.24 18.40 -11.79
C LEU A 43 -14.72 17.98 -11.83
N GLY A 44 -15.58 18.92 -12.22
CA GLY A 44 -16.99 18.69 -12.49
C GLY A 44 -17.27 17.62 -13.54
N GLN A 45 -16.43 17.49 -14.58
CA GLN A 45 -16.60 16.41 -15.56
C GLN A 45 -16.49 15.03 -14.94
N PHE A 46 -15.76 14.83 -13.83
CA PHE A 46 -15.73 13.56 -13.12
C PHE A 46 -17.06 13.25 -12.39
N CYS A 47 -17.83 14.28 -12.08
CA CYS A 47 -19.12 14.20 -11.42
C CYS A 47 -20.28 14.03 -12.42
N SER A 48 -20.07 14.35 -13.71
CA SER A 48 -21.08 14.32 -14.78
C SER A 48 -21.47 12.91 -15.26
N GLY A 49 -21.74 11.98 -14.33
CA GLY A 49 -22.29 10.65 -14.57
C GLY A 49 -21.75 9.95 -15.84
N PRO A 50 -22.57 9.72 -16.89
CA PRO A 50 -22.16 9.03 -18.13
C PRO A 50 -20.98 9.68 -18.87
N GLY A 51 -20.81 11.00 -18.72
CA GLY A 51 -19.78 11.79 -19.37
C GLY A 51 -18.43 11.71 -18.67
N SER A 52 -18.35 11.09 -17.49
CA SER A 52 -17.15 11.14 -16.68
C SER A 52 -15.94 10.48 -17.36
N PRO A 53 -14.74 11.07 -17.28
CA PRO A 53 -13.54 10.46 -17.83
C PRO A 53 -13.28 9.05 -17.27
N GLY A 54 -13.61 8.81 -16.00
CA GLY A 54 -13.58 7.48 -15.38
C GLY A 54 -14.54 6.50 -16.07
N ASN A 55 -15.79 6.90 -16.28
CA ASN A 55 -16.79 6.07 -16.98
C ASN A 55 -16.44 5.82 -18.44
N LYS A 56 -15.76 6.76 -19.11
CA LYS A 56 -15.22 6.53 -20.45
C LYS A 56 -14.18 5.41 -20.46
N VAL A 57 -13.27 5.38 -19.49
CA VAL A 57 -12.29 4.29 -19.34
C VAL A 57 -12.98 2.96 -19.02
N ILE A 58 -14.00 2.98 -18.15
CA ILE A 58 -14.80 1.78 -17.85
C ILE A 58 -15.48 1.25 -19.12
N ARG A 59 -16.10 2.12 -19.94
CA ARG A 59 -16.66 1.74 -21.26
C ARG A 59 -15.61 1.07 -22.14
N ASP A 60 -14.41 1.65 -22.21
CA ASP A 60 -13.31 1.09 -22.99
C ASP A 60 -12.92 -0.31 -22.51
N LEU A 61 -12.84 -0.53 -21.20
CA LEU A 61 -12.54 -1.84 -20.59
C LEU A 61 -13.67 -2.85 -20.80
N VAL A 62 -14.93 -2.44 -20.64
CA VAL A 62 -16.11 -3.27 -20.96
C VAL A 62 -16.12 -3.68 -22.43
N ARG A 63 -15.75 -2.78 -23.33
CA ARG A 63 -15.57 -3.10 -24.76
C ARG A 63 -14.46 -4.13 -24.97
N GLN A 64 -13.38 -4.14 -24.17
CA GLN A 64 -12.39 -5.22 -24.23
C GLN A 64 -12.96 -6.58 -23.83
N LEU A 65 -13.95 -6.61 -22.93
CA LEU A 65 -14.64 -7.85 -22.57
C LEU A 65 -15.57 -8.34 -23.69
N ARG A 66 -16.31 -7.42 -24.31
CA ARG A 66 -17.31 -7.72 -25.37
C ARG A 66 -16.65 -8.08 -26.70
N GLU A 67 -15.62 -7.35 -27.08
CA GLU A 67 -14.97 -7.45 -28.40
C GLU A 67 -13.46 -7.75 -28.26
N PRO A 68 -13.07 -8.87 -27.63
CA PRO A 68 -11.67 -9.16 -27.35
C PRO A 68 -10.83 -9.25 -28.63
N LYS A 69 -11.39 -9.74 -29.75
CA LYS A 69 -10.72 -9.77 -31.06
C LYS A 69 -10.30 -8.38 -31.55
N ALA A 70 -11.15 -7.37 -31.37
CA ALA A 70 -10.85 -6.00 -31.77
C ALA A 70 -9.92 -5.32 -30.75
N ALA A 71 -10.22 -5.45 -29.45
CA ALA A 71 -9.45 -4.82 -28.38
C ALA A 71 -8.00 -5.35 -28.29
N TYR A 72 -7.81 -6.64 -28.55
CA TYR A 72 -6.53 -7.32 -28.48
C TYR A 72 -5.91 -7.59 -29.86
N ARG A 73 -6.24 -6.79 -30.88
CA ARG A 73 -5.76 -6.99 -32.27
C ARG A 73 -4.25 -7.21 -32.36
N VAL A 74 -3.44 -6.43 -31.63
CA VAL A 74 -1.98 -6.57 -31.62
C VAL A 74 -1.55 -7.88 -30.95
N LEU A 75 -2.20 -8.30 -29.87
CA LEU A 75 -1.92 -9.60 -29.24
C LEU A 75 -2.35 -10.75 -30.12
N CYS A 76 -3.48 -10.62 -30.83
CA CYS A 76 -3.95 -11.61 -31.79
C CYS A 76 -2.97 -11.79 -32.95
N PHE A 77 -2.28 -10.71 -33.36
CA PHE A 77 -1.19 -10.82 -34.34
C PHE A 77 -0.05 -11.72 -33.85
N PHE A 78 0.35 -11.63 -32.58
CA PHE A 78 1.43 -12.45 -32.02
C PHE A 78 1.02 -13.86 -31.58
N HIS A 79 -0.25 -14.05 -31.24
CA HIS A 79 -0.73 -15.26 -30.56
C HIS A 79 -1.81 -16.03 -31.33
N GLY A 80 -2.13 -15.62 -32.55
CA GLY A 80 -3.27 -16.15 -33.30
C GLY A 80 -4.60 -15.53 -32.87
N PRO A 81 -5.70 -15.89 -33.54
CA PRO A 81 -7.01 -15.30 -33.27
C PRO A 81 -7.45 -15.64 -31.84
N PHE A 82 -8.20 -14.72 -31.22
CA PHE A 82 -8.59 -14.82 -29.80
C PHE A 82 -9.32 -16.14 -29.46
N GLN A 83 -10.14 -16.64 -30.38
CA GLN A 83 -10.88 -17.90 -30.23
C GLN A 83 -9.96 -19.10 -29.97
N ASP A 84 -8.77 -19.10 -30.58
CA ASP A 84 -7.76 -20.16 -30.47
C ASP A 84 -6.82 -19.97 -29.26
N TRP A 85 -7.01 -18.91 -28.47
CA TRP A 85 -6.18 -18.69 -27.29
C TRP A 85 -6.41 -19.78 -26.25
N PRO A 86 -5.35 -20.28 -25.57
CA PRO A 86 -5.51 -21.18 -24.45
C PRO A 86 -6.40 -20.58 -23.35
N GLN A 87 -7.21 -21.42 -22.71
CA GLN A 87 -8.13 -20.99 -21.64
C GLN A 87 -7.43 -20.22 -20.53
N ALA A 88 -6.24 -20.66 -20.10
CA ALA A 88 -5.44 -19.94 -19.12
C ALA A 88 -5.18 -18.47 -19.52
N ARG A 89 -4.91 -18.20 -20.81
CA ARG A 89 -4.69 -16.84 -21.31
C ARG A 89 -5.98 -16.02 -21.36
N LYS A 90 -7.10 -16.63 -21.77
CA LYS A 90 -8.42 -15.97 -21.75
C LYS A 90 -8.80 -15.58 -20.31
N ARG A 91 -8.57 -16.48 -19.34
CA ARG A 91 -8.83 -16.26 -17.91
C ARG A 91 -7.96 -15.15 -17.34
N ILE A 92 -6.66 -15.12 -17.67
CA ILE A 92 -5.76 -14.02 -17.29
C ILE A 92 -6.26 -12.68 -17.85
N ALA A 93 -6.69 -12.65 -19.13
CA ALA A 93 -7.23 -11.43 -19.74
C ALA A 93 -8.51 -10.95 -19.05
N LEU A 94 -9.47 -11.85 -18.83
CA LEU A 94 -10.71 -11.57 -18.08
C LEU A 94 -10.40 -11.00 -16.71
N ARG A 95 -9.62 -11.73 -15.89
CA ARG A 95 -9.28 -11.35 -14.52
C ARG A 95 -8.57 -10.00 -14.47
N SER A 96 -7.62 -9.76 -15.39
CA SER A 96 -6.89 -8.49 -15.45
C SER A 96 -7.80 -7.31 -15.77
N VAL A 97 -8.75 -7.47 -16.70
CA VAL A 97 -9.73 -6.41 -17.01
C VAL A 97 -10.66 -6.17 -15.83
N LEU A 98 -11.15 -7.23 -15.17
CA LEU A 98 -12.03 -7.13 -14.00
C LEU A 98 -11.36 -6.39 -12.83
N ILE A 99 -10.12 -6.76 -12.47
CA ILE A 99 -9.38 -6.07 -11.40
C ILE A 99 -9.17 -4.60 -11.77
N THR A 100 -8.83 -4.30 -13.03
CA THR A 100 -8.65 -2.92 -13.49
C THR A 100 -9.95 -2.12 -13.42
N LEU A 101 -11.07 -2.71 -13.85
CA LEU A 101 -12.41 -2.14 -13.74
C LEU A 101 -12.74 -1.81 -12.29
N GLY A 102 -12.64 -2.79 -11.40
CA GLY A 102 -12.98 -2.61 -9.98
C GLY A 102 -12.09 -1.57 -9.29
N GLN A 103 -10.79 -1.52 -9.61
CA GLN A 103 -9.92 -0.47 -9.08
C GLN A 103 -10.30 0.93 -9.55
N LEU A 104 -10.64 1.10 -10.83
CA LEU A 104 -11.06 2.39 -11.37
C LEU A 104 -12.38 2.85 -10.78
N ILE A 105 -13.36 1.94 -10.69
CA ILE A 105 -14.66 2.22 -10.07
C ILE A 105 -14.42 2.78 -8.66
N ARG A 106 -13.73 1.99 -7.83
CA ARG A 106 -13.47 2.33 -6.43
C ARG A 106 -12.65 3.61 -6.23
N LYS A 107 -11.60 3.81 -7.03
CA LYS A 107 -10.63 4.89 -6.78
C LYS A 107 -10.92 6.18 -7.54
N VAL A 108 -11.66 6.10 -8.64
CA VAL A 108 -11.81 7.20 -9.61
C VAL A 108 -13.27 7.52 -9.91
N VAL A 109 -14.22 6.59 -9.71
CA VAL A 109 -15.64 6.86 -9.94
C VAL A 109 -16.37 7.11 -8.63
N GLU A 110 -16.37 6.14 -7.71
CA GLU A 110 -17.11 6.23 -6.44
C GLU A 110 -16.80 7.48 -5.60
N PRO A 111 -15.55 7.98 -5.50
CA PRO A 111 -15.27 9.18 -4.73
C PRO A 111 -15.99 10.43 -5.28
N PHE A 112 -16.37 10.45 -6.56
CA PHE A 112 -17.12 11.56 -7.15
C PHE A 112 -18.64 11.34 -7.09
N LEU A 113 -19.09 10.17 -6.63
CA LEU A 113 -20.50 9.88 -6.38
C LEU A 113 -20.91 10.19 -4.93
N THR A 114 -19.96 10.58 -4.08
CA THR A 114 -20.19 10.97 -2.69
C THR A 114 -20.14 12.49 -2.50
N TYR A 115 -20.65 12.97 -1.37
CA TYR A 115 -20.54 14.38 -1.03
C TYR A 115 -19.09 14.73 -0.65
N PRO A 116 -18.60 15.94 -1.01
CA PRO A 116 -19.36 17.04 -1.61
C PRO A 116 -19.54 16.96 -3.13
N TRP A 117 -18.80 16.09 -3.82
CA TRP A 117 -18.78 16.01 -5.30
C TRP A 117 -20.14 15.73 -5.94
N LYS A 118 -21.00 15.00 -5.22
CA LYS A 118 -22.38 14.74 -5.62
C LYS A 118 -23.20 16.03 -5.81
N LEU A 119 -22.78 17.17 -5.24
CA LEU A 119 -23.41 18.48 -5.44
C LEU A 119 -23.10 19.12 -6.80
N TRP A 120 -22.25 18.51 -7.64
CA TRP A 120 -21.88 19.09 -8.93
C TRP A 120 -23.08 19.53 -9.79
N PRO A 121 -24.22 18.80 -9.88
CA PRO A 121 -25.38 19.28 -10.65
C PRO A 121 -25.95 20.63 -10.20
N LEU A 122 -25.69 21.09 -8.97
CA LEU A 122 -26.03 22.46 -8.54
C LEU A 122 -25.07 23.51 -9.11
N ALA A 123 -23.78 23.15 -9.22
CA ALA A 123 -22.69 24.00 -9.67
C ALA A 123 -22.49 24.00 -11.19
N ASP A 124 -23.04 23.00 -11.89
CA ASP A 124 -22.89 22.83 -13.32
C ASP A 124 -23.73 23.89 -14.07
N PRO A 125 -23.10 24.75 -14.90
CA PRO A 125 -23.84 25.74 -15.69
C PRO A 125 -24.72 25.08 -16.75
N ASP A 126 -24.37 23.85 -17.18
CA ASP A 126 -25.10 23.11 -18.20
C ASP A 126 -26.20 22.22 -17.61
N ALA A 127 -26.29 22.09 -16.28
CA ALA A 127 -27.34 21.30 -15.64
C ALA A 127 -28.71 21.97 -15.78
N THR A 128 -29.71 21.15 -16.11
CA THR A 128 -31.12 21.58 -16.13
C THR A 128 -31.57 22.00 -14.73
N GLN A 129 -32.50 22.95 -14.66
CA GLN A 129 -33.06 23.40 -13.38
C GLN A 129 -33.70 22.25 -12.59
N ASP A 130 -34.29 21.27 -13.28
CA ASP A 130 -34.84 20.08 -12.63
C ASP A 130 -33.74 19.19 -12.03
N SER A 131 -32.62 18.99 -12.75
CA SER A 131 -31.47 18.24 -12.22
C SER A 131 -30.86 18.92 -10.99
N ALA A 132 -30.75 20.25 -11.02
CA ALA A 132 -30.28 21.03 -9.88
C ALA A 132 -31.25 20.89 -8.69
N ARG A 133 -32.57 20.99 -8.93
CA ARG A 133 -33.59 20.79 -7.90
C ARG A 133 -33.54 19.41 -7.27
N VAL A 134 -33.47 18.35 -8.08
CA VAL A 134 -33.36 16.97 -7.60
C VAL A 134 -32.10 16.80 -6.74
N CYS A 135 -30.97 17.38 -7.17
CA CYS A 135 -29.72 17.34 -6.41
C CYS A 135 -29.85 18.03 -5.04
N ALA A 136 -30.46 19.21 -4.97
CA ALA A 136 -30.74 19.89 -3.70
C ALA A 136 -31.65 19.03 -2.81
N GLU A 137 -32.78 18.54 -3.33
CA GLU A 137 -33.68 17.68 -2.55
C GLU A 137 -32.97 16.43 -2.01
N GLU A 138 -32.11 15.80 -2.80
CA GLU A 138 -31.32 14.66 -2.36
C GLU A 138 -30.32 15.01 -1.25
N LEU A 139 -29.73 16.21 -1.25
CA LEU A 139 -28.87 16.69 -0.17
C LEU A 139 -29.66 16.80 1.15
N PHE A 140 -30.83 17.42 1.11
CA PHE A 140 -31.65 17.63 2.32
C PHE A 140 -32.31 16.34 2.82
N ARG A 141 -32.58 15.36 1.93
CA ARG A 141 -33.05 14.01 2.31
C ARG A 141 -31.93 13.06 2.77
N ALA A 142 -30.66 13.39 2.51
CA ALA A 142 -29.56 12.49 2.84
C ALA A 142 -29.38 12.33 4.37
N PRO A 143 -29.20 11.09 4.88
CA PRO A 143 -28.84 10.86 6.28
C PRO A 143 -27.55 11.61 6.66
N GLY A 144 -27.40 12.00 7.92
CA GLY A 144 -26.22 12.74 8.39
C GLY A 144 -24.87 12.08 8.04
N CYS A 145 -24.76 10.76 8.18
CA CYS A 145 -23.56 9.98 7.84
C CYS A 145 -23.20 9.95 6.34
N CYS A 146 -24.16 10.28 5.47
CA CYS A 146 -23.96 10.36 4.02
C CYS A 146 -23.49 11.73 3.58
N VAL A 147 -23.40 12.73 4.46
CA VAL A 147 -23.08 14.11 4.10
C VAL A 147 -21.72 14.44 4.70
N ASP A 148 -20.81 15.03 3.92
CA ASP A 148 -19.51 15.42 4.45
C ASP A 148 -19.66 16.56 5.46
N SER A 149 -18.87 16.52 6.54
CA SER A 149 -18.98 17.49 7.63
C SER A 149 -18.51 18.89 7.24
N GLY A 150 -17.75 19.01 6.15
CA GLY A 150 -17.10 20.24 5.73
C GLY A 150 -18.01 21.14 4.92
N CYS A 151 -18.38 20.71 3.73
CA CYS A 151 -19.11 21.51 2.74
C CYS A 151 -20.62 21.21 2.81
N SER A 152 -21.02 19.97 2.56
CA SER A 152 -22.44 19.67 2.34
C SER A 152 -23.27 19.76 3.62
N ALA A 153 -22.70 19.39 4.78
CA ALA A 153 -23.40 19.53 6.07
C ALA A 153 -23.62 21.00 6.43
N ARG A 154 -22.66 21.87 6.09
CA ARG A 154 -22.79 23.32 6.31
C ARG A 154 -23.88 23.90 5.43
N ILE A 155 -23.85 23.60 4.12
CA ILE A 155 -24.93 24.01 3.19
C ILE A 155 -26.29 23.59 3.74
N ARG A 156 -26.42 22.33 4.19
CA ARG A 156 -27.69 21.83 4.75
C ARG A 156 -28.14 22.56 6.03
N SER A 157 -27.19 23.11 6.80
CA SER A 157 -27.49 23.84 8.05
C SER A 157 -27.79 25.32 7.85
N THR A 158 -27.27 25.93 6.78
CA THR A 158 -27.37 27.38 6.52
C THR A 158 -28.33 27.75 5.40
N SER A 159 -28.77 26.76 4.63
CA SER A 159 -29.57 26.95 3.42
C SER A 159 -30.75 26.00 3.41
N ASP A 160 -31.66 26.19 2.45
CA ASP A 160 -32.79 25.32 2.17
C ASP A 160 -32.79 24.89 0.69
N VAL A 161 -33.76 24.06 0.29
CA VAL A 161 -33.85 23.56 -1.10
C VAL A 161 -34.03 24.70 -2.11
N ALA A 162 -34.79 25.74 -1.74
CA ALA A 162 -35.10 26.86 -2.63
C ALA A 162 -33.88 27.76 -2.85
N SER A 163 -33.20 28.16 -1.78
CA SER A 163 -31.97 28.97 -1.84
C SER A 163 -30.82 28.28 -2.57
N CYS A 164 -30.76 26.94 -2.55
CA CYS A 164 -29.79 26.20 -3.36
C CYS A 164 -30.00 26.36 -4.88
N GLN A 165 -31.16 26.85 -5.32
CA GLN A 165 -31.45 27.14 -6.73
C GLN A 165 -31.10 28.57 -7.13
N ASP A 166 -30.81 29.45 -6.17
CA ASP A 166 -30.48 30.85 -6.43
C ASP A 166 -29.20 30.95 -7.29
N ALA A 167 -29.21 31.87 -8.26
CA ALA A 167 -28.10 32.04 -9.19
C ALA A 167 -26.77 32.30 -8.47
N ASP A 168 -26.81 33.17 -7.44
CA ASP A 168 -25.64 33.52 -6.64
C ASP A 168 -25.07 32.31 -5.88
N PHE A 169 -25.94 31.45 -5.34
CA PHE A 169 -25.51 30.22 -4.66
C PHE A 169 -24.86 29.24 -5.63
N ARG A 170 -25.45 29.08 -6.81
CA ARG A 170 -24.90 28.21 -7.87
C ARG A 170 -23.56 28.73 -8.38
N GLU A 171 -23.42 30.03 -8.59
CA GLU A 171 -22.17 30.68 -8.96
C GLU A 171 -21.09 30.50 -7.89
N PHE A 172 -21.45 30.67 -6.61
CA PHE A 172 -20.56 30.40 -5.48
C PHE A 172 -20.08 28.95 -5.50
N LEU A 173 -20.99 27.98 -5.61
CA LEU A 173 -20.65 26.56 -5.58
C LEU A 173 -19.80 26.16 -6.81
N GLN A 174 -20.09 26.75 -7.98
CA GLN A 174 -19.27 26.62 -9.17
C GLN A 174 -17.85 27.13 -8.94
N ALA A 175 -17.70 28.33 -8.36
CA ALA A 175 -16.39 28.90 -8.05
C ALA A 175 -15.62 28.03 -7.05
N VAL A 176 -16.30 27.45 -6.05
CA VAL A 176 -15.69 26.48 -5.12
C VAL A 176 -15.16 25.28 -5.89
N PHE A 177 -15.99 24.59 -6.67
CA PHE A 177 -15.55 23.38 -7.38
C PHE A 177 -14.50 23.64 -8.48
N GLN A 178 -14.50 24.82 -9.10
CA GLN A 178 -13.47 25.20 -10.07
C GLN A 178 -12.12 25.49 -9.42
N ARG A 179 -12.13 25.99 -8.17
CA ARG A 179 -10.92 26.27 -7.39
C ARG A 179 -10.36 25.03 -6.70
N VAL A 180 -11.17 24.01 -6.44
CA VAL A 180 -10.65 22.74 -5.93
C VAL A 180 -9.89 22.01 -7.04
N VAL A 181 -8.64 21.67 -6.74
CA VAL A 181 -7.70 21.06 -7.68
C VAL A 181 -7.23 19.74 -7.09
N LEU A 182 -7.23 18.69 -7.90
CA LEU A 182 -6.55 17.45 -7.53
C LEU A 182 -5.05 17.73 -7.51
N THR A 183 -4.35 17.41 -6.42
CA THR A 183 -2.90 17.58 -6.40
C THR A 183 -2.22 16.46 -7.20
N SER A 184 -1.06 16.73 -7.79
CA SER A 184 -0.23 15.70 -8.42
C SER A 184 0.04 14.55 -7.44
N THR A 185 0.31 14.84 -6.17
CA THR A 185 0.46 13.86 -5.09
C THR A 185 -0.77 12.98 -4.91
N PHE A 186 -1.98 13.56 -4.96
CA PHE A 186 -3.21 12.77 -4.88
C PHE A 186 -3.32 11.79 -6.05
N ILE A 187 -3.08 12.26 -7.27
CA ILE A 187 -3.11 11.43 -8.48
C ILE A 187 -2.07 10.33 -8.39
N GLU A 188 -0.83 10.68 -8.05
CA GLU A 188 0.25 9.73 -7.87
C GLU A 188 -0.11 8.67 -6.83
N ARG A 189 -0.66 9.04 -5.66
CA ARG A 189 -1.06 8.07 -4.64
C ARG A 189 -2.19 7.16 -5.10
N LYS A 190 -3.20 7.68 -5.81
CA LYS A 190 -4.31 6.86 -6.32
C LYS A 190 -3.84 5.88 -7.40
N PHE A 191 -2.91 6.32 -8.26
CA PHE A 191 -2.38 5.53 -9.36
C PHE A 191 -1.09 4.76 -9.06
N ALA A 192 -0.46 4.96 -7.90
CA ALA A 192 0.81 4.33 -7.51
C ALA A 192 0.76 2.79 -7.59
N HIS A 193 -0.40 2.20 -7.24
CA HIS A 193 -0.57 0.76 -7.37
C HIS A 193 -0.56 0.28 -8.83
N PHE A 194 -1.06 1.08 -9.79
CA PHE A 194 -0.92 0.75 -11.21
C PHE A 194 0.54 0.83 -11.67
N SER A 195 1.34 1.72 -11.08
CA SER A 195 2.79 1.75 -11.31
C SER A 195 3.47 0.49 -10.77
N HIS A 196 3.13 0.06 -9.54
CA HIS A 196 3.60 -1.20 -8.95
C HIS A 196 3.19 -2.45 -9.74
N TRP A 197 2.10 -2.40 -10.51
CA TRP A 197 1.66 -3.54 -11.32
C TRP A 197 2.56 -3.86 -12.52
N THR A 198 3.38 -2.91 -12.95
CA THR A 198 4.48 -3.18 -13.91
C THR A 198 5.79 -3.53 -13.22
N ASP A 199 5.86 -3.28 -11.93
CA ASP A 199 7.00 -3.49 -11.06
C ASP A 199 6.90 -4.90 -10.46
N VAL A 200 6.77 -5.90 -11.33
CA VAL A 200 6.94 -7.29 -10.92
C VAL A 200 8.40 -7.40 -10.47
N LYS A 201 8.63 -7.68 -9.19
CA LYS A 201 9.97 -7.95 -8.63
C LYS A 201 10.61 -9.09 -9.43
N GLY A 202 11.38 -8.71 -10.44
CA GLY A 202 11.95 -9.56 -11.47
C GLY A 202 12.59 -8.67 -12.53
N GLN A 203 13.41 -9.22 -13.43
CA GLN A 203 14.17 -8.47 -14.46
C GLN A 203 13.31 -7.71 -15.50
N GLY A 204 12.02 -7.50 -15.24
CA GLY A 204 11.11 -6.70 -16.06
C GLY A 204 11.40 -5.20 -15.96
N ALA A 205 11.10 -4.47 -17.03
CA ALA A 205 11.24 -3.02 -17.04
C ALA A 205 10.06 -2.38 -16.30
N SER A 206 10.34 -1.74 -15.15
CA SER A 206 9.36 -0.96 -14.39
C SER A 206 8.73 0.16 -15.23
N LEU A 207 7.53 0.64 -14.87
CA LEU A 207 6.91 1.79 -15.53
C LEU A 207 7.84 3.00 -15.53
N GLY A 208 8.54 3.23 -14.41
CA GLY A 208 9.54 4.29 -14.30
C GLY A 208 10.69 4.12 -15.31
N LEU A 209 11.14 2.88 -15.51
CA LEU A 209 12.15 2.58 -16.54
C LEU A 209 11.61 2.72 -17.96
N LEU A 210 10.36 2.32 -18.23
CA LEU A 210 9.72 2.48 -19.53
C LEU A 210 9.45 3.95 -19.85
N ALA A 211 8.99 4.74 -18.89
CA ALA A 211 8.82 6.19 -18.99
C ALA A 211 10.18 6.86 -19.19
N ALA A 212 11.21 6.50 -18.40
CA ALA A 212 12.57 7.00 -18.60
C ALA A 212 13.11 6.64 -19.99
N LYS A 213 12.86 5.42 -20.49
CA LYS A 213 13.22 5.00 -21.85
C LYS A 213 12.47 5.79 -22.91
N HIS A 214 11.17 6.07 -22.71
CA HIS A 214 10.37 6.89 -23.62
C HIS A 214 10.92 8.33 -23.65
N VAL A 215 11.11 8.97 -22.50
CA VAL A 215 11.68 10.32 -22.40
C VAL A 215 13.07 10.36 -23.07
N THR A 216 13.91 9.37 -22.78
CA THR A 216 15.25 9.25 -23.39
C THR A 216 15.19 9.04 -24.90
N ARG A 217 14.19 8.29 -25.40
CA ARG A 217 13.97 8.07 -26.83
C ARG A 217 13.45 9.33 -27.50
N SER A 218 12.41 9.97 -26.98
CA SER A 218 11.89 11.24 -27.49
C SER A 218 12.95 12.34 -27.46
N PHE A 219 13.79 12.38 -26.43
CA PHE A 219 14.93 13.29 -26.37
C PHE A 219 15.96 13.01 -27.47
N ARG A 220 16.30 11.73 -27.69
CA ARG A 220 17.20 11.33 -28.78
C ARG A 220 16.63 11.72 -30.15
N ASP A 221 15.35 11.44 -30.38
CA ASP A 221 14.66 11.73 -31.63
C ASP A 221 14.61 13.26 -31.86
N ALA A 222 14.32 14.05 -30.82
CA ALA A 222 14.36 15.51 -30.88
C ALA A 222 15.78 16.05 -31.15
N VAL A 223 16.81 15.47 -30.54
CA VAL A 223 18.22 15.82 -30.79
C VAL A 223 18.64 15.43 -32.21
N GLU A 224 18.19 14.30 -32.74
CA GLU A 224 18.44 13.92 -34.13
C GLU A 224 17.76 14.88 -35.11
N ILE A 225 16.51 15.26 -34.86
CA ILE A 225 15.79 16.27 -35.65
C ILE A 225 16.51 17.62 -35.60
N TRP A 226 16.96 18.04 -34.41
CA TRP A 226 17.75 19.25 -34.24
C TRP A 226 19.09 19.18 -34.99
N ARG A 227 19.81 18.06 -34.91
CA ARG A 227 21.07 17.86 -35.66
C ARG A 227 20.84 17.94 -37.16
N ARG A 228 19.80 17.27 -37.67
CA ARG A 228 19.44 17.33 -39.10
C ARG A 228 19.06 18.74 -39.54
N SER A 229 18.32 19.49 -38.71
CA SER A 229 17.85 20.84 -39.06
C SER A 229 18.93 21.92 -38.93
N LYS A 230 19.90 21.77 -38.02
CA LYS A 230 20.93 22.79 -37.76
C LYS A 230 22.31 22.48 -38.33
N LEU A 231 22.67 21.21 -38.52
CA LEU A 231 23.98 20.81 -39.05
C LEU A 231 23.93 20.38 -40.52
N GLY A 232 22.74 20.36 -41.13
CA GLY A 232 22.52 19.98 -42.53
C GLY A 232 22.68 18.48 -42.80
N GLU A 233 22.32 18.06 -44.02
CA GLU A 233 22.37 16.66 -44.48
C GLU A 233 23.80 16.08 -44.62
N ALA A 234 24.83 16.93 -44.50
CA ALA A 234 26.24 16.51 -44.57
C ALA A 234 26.75 15.84 -43.28
N TYR A 235 25.88 15.59 -42.28
CA TYR A 235 26.23 14.79 -41.12
C TYR A 235 26.32 13.31 -41.50
N ALA A 236 27.43 12.92 -42.12
CA ALA A 236 27.77 11.52 -42.32
C ALA A 236 27.67 10.79 -40.98
N PRO A 237 27.04 9.59 -40.91
CA PRO A 237 26.96 8.82 -39.69
C PRO A 237 28.38 8.40 -39.29
N HIS A 238 29.03 9.21 -38.47
CA HIS A 238 30.31 8.85 -37.89
C HIS A 238 30.12 7.57 -37.08
N GLN A 239 30.79 6.51 -37.54
CA GLN A 239 30.94 5.23 -36.89
C GLN A 239 31.16 5.42 -35.39
N ASN A 240 30.17 4.99 -34.58
CA ASN A 240 30.25 4.76 -33.13
C ASN A 240 31.34 5.55 -32.39
N LEU A 241 31.39 6.88 -32.55
CA LEU A 241 32.22 7.70 -31.70
C LEU A 241 31.58 7.63 -30.32
N SER A 242 32.34 7.06 -29.40
CA SER A 242 31.97 6.88 -28.00
C SER A 242 31.28 8.12 -27.44
N ARG A 243 30.32 7.91 -26.52
CA ARG A 243 29.53 8.98 -25.87
C ARG A 243 30.39 10.19 -25.52
N PRO A 244 29.89 11.44 -25.73
CA PRO A 244 30.59 12.67 -25.37
C PRO A 244 31.10 12.60 -23.92
N THR A 245 32.28 13.16 -23.67
CA THR A 245 33.01 13.05 -22.39
C THR A 245 32.21 13.57 -21.19
N TRP A 246 31.32 14.55 -21.37
CA TRP A 246 30.41 15.07 -20.34
C TRP A 246 29.17 14.19 -20.08
N CYS A 247 28.81 13.31 -21.03
CA CYS A 247 27.75 12.30 -20.88
C CYS A 247 28.27 11.00 -20.25
N ARG A 248 29.59 10.84 -20.15
CA ARG A 248 30.14 9.92 -19.16
C ARG A 248 29.85 10.62 -17.84
N LYS A 249 28.97 10.04 -17.00
CA LYS A 249 29.06 10.30 -15.55
C LYS A 249 30.56 10.25 -15.26
N GLU A 250 31.14 11.27 -14.63
CA GLU A 250 32.52 11.17 -14.14
C GLU A 250 32.64 9.76 -13.61
N ASP A 251 33.44 8.93 -14.29
CA ASP A 251 33.50 7.52 -14.02
C ASP A 251 33.91 7.48 -12.55
N THR A 252 32.92 7.26 -11.67
CA THR A 252 33.15 6.79 -10.32
C THR A 252 33.73 5.44 -10.62
N VAL A 253 35.06 5.43 -10.79
CA VAL A 253 35.78 4.30 -11.35
C VAL A 253 35.33 3.16 -10.49
N ALA A 254 34.56 2.23 -11.07
CA ALA A 254 34.02 1.11 -10.34
C ALA A 254 35.21 0.51 -9.60
N ARG A 255 35.20 0.60 -8.26
CA ARG A 255 36.35 0.23 -7.43
C ARG A 255 36.71 -1.20 -7.83
N LEU A 256 37.86 -1.38 -8.49
CA LEU A 256 38.25 -2.70 -8.93
C LEU A 256 38.52 -3.52 -7.67
N ASN A 257 37.90 -4.68 -7.55
CA ASN A 257 38.25 -5.66 -6.52
C ASN A 257 39.32 -6.63 -7.05
N GLY A 258 39.81 -7.54 -6.20
CA GLY A 258 40.86 -8.49 -6.58
C GLY A 258 40.51 -9.34 -7.80
N TYR A 259 39.23 -9.72 -7.95
CA TYR A 259 38.78 -10.52 -9.09
C TYR A 259 38.87 -9.74 -10.41
N HIS A 260 38.53 -8.44 -10.41
CA HIS A 260 38.61 -7.63 -11.62
C HIS A 260 40.05 -7.47 -12.12
N LEU A 261 41.01 -7.25 -11.21
CA LEU A 261 42.43 -7.20 -11.61
C LEU A 261 42.94 -8.56 -12.07
N PHE A 262 42.57 -9.64 -11.40
CA PHE A 262 42.92 -11.00 -11.83
C PHE A 262 42.37 -11.31 -13.23
N SER A 263 41.08 -11.04 -13.47
CA SER A 263 40.46 -11.27 -14.77
C SER A 263 41.09 -10.42 -15.87
N LYS A 264 41.50 -9.18 -15.55
CA LYS A 264 42.23 -8.31 -16.48
C LYS A 264 43.60 -8.88 -16.84
N ASP A 265 44.40 -9.29 -15.85
CA ASP A 265 45.73 -9.87 -16.04
C ASP A 265 45.67 -11.22 -16.77
N LEU A 266 44.66 -12.03 -16.46
CA LEU A 266 44.36 -13.27 -17.15
C LEU A 266 44.01 -13.02 -18.63
N LYS A 267 43.25 -11.96 -18.92
CA LYS A 267 42.92 -11.55 -20.29
C LYS A 267 44.12 -11.02 -21.05
N GLU A 268 45.05 -10.36 -20.37
CA GLU A 268 46.29 -9.83 -20.97
C GLU A 268 47.31 -10.95 -21.25
N SER A 269 47.36 -11.97 -20.38
CA SER A 269 48.24 -13.15 -20.56
C SER A 269 47.71 -14.15 -21.60
N GLN A 270 46.40 -14.30 -21.73
CA GLN A 270 45.77 -15.02 -22.84
C GLN A 270 45.76 -14.11 -24.07
N ALA A 271 46.83 -14.12 -24.88
CA ALA A 271 47.02 -13.27 -26.07
C ALA A 271 45.89 -13.32 -27.14
N THR A 272 44.85 -14.11 -26.92
CA THR A 272 43.65 -14.24 -27.76
C THR A 272 42.65 -13.11 -27.46
N ARG A 273 42.54 -12.13 -28.36
CA ARG A 273 41.45 -11.15 -28.31
C ARG A 273 40.11 -11.86 -28.56
N CYS A 274 39.22 -11.93 -27.57
CA CYS A 274 37.83 -12.37 -27.78
C CYS A 274 37.16 -11.48 -28.84
N ARG A 275 36.78 -12.05 -29.98
CA ARG A 275 36.12 -11.38 -31.12
C ARG A 275 34.63 -11.68 -31.22
N GLY A 276 33.98 -12.11 -30.12
CA GLY A 276 32.54 -12.34 -30.09
C GLY A 276 31.92 -12.37 -28.70
N ALA A 277 30.59 -12.23 -28.64
CA ALA A 277 29.82 -12.29 -27.39
C ALA A 277 29.93 -13.67 -26.70
N GLN A 278 30.00 -14.74 -27.50
CA GLN A 278 30.14 -16.10 -27.01
C GLN A 278 31.53 -16.35 -26.40
N GLU A 279 32.60 -15.98 -27.12
CA GLU A 279 33.98 -16.05 -26.61
C GLU A 279 34.18 -15.21 -25.34
N SER A 280 33.50 -14.06 -25.23
CA SER A 280 33.53 -13.25 -24.00
C SER A 280 32.82 -13.93 -22.83
N SER A 281 31.72 -14.65 -23.09
CA SER A 281 31.00 -15.43 -22.08
C SER A 281 31.85 -16.61 -21.59
N ASP A 282 32.49 -17.31 -22.53
CA ASP A 282 33.35 -18.45 -22.22
C ASP A 282 34.60 -18.02 -21.45
N PHE A 283 35.20 -16.88 -21.82
CA PHE A 283 36.28 -16.27 -21.04
C PHE A 283 35.86 -15.94 -19.61
N LEU A 284 34.68 -15.34 -19.40
CA LEU A 284 34.22 -14.97 -18.05
C LEU A 284 33.95 -16.20 -17.19
N LYS A 285 33.39 -17.27 -17.79
CA LYS A 285 33.21 -18.57 -17.10
C LYS A 285 34.56 -19.17 -16.71
N ASP A 286 35.53 -19.16 -17.62
CA ASP A 286 36.87 -19.67 -17.35
C ASP A 286 37.61 -18.84 -16.28
N ALA A 287 37.59 -17.51 -16.40
CA ALA A 287 38.16 -16.60 -15.40
C ALA A 287 37.53 -16.79 -14.01
N THR A 288 36.21 -16.99 -13.93
CA THR A 288 35.52 -17.27 -12.67
C THR A 288 35.98 -18.60 -12.07
N ARG A 289 36.12 -19.64 -12.90
CA ARG A 289 36.61 -20.96 -12.49
C ARG A 289 38.05 -20.88 -11.96
N GLN A 290 38.94 -20.23 -12.70
CA GLN A 290 40.34 -20.06 -12.29
C GLN A 290 40.46 -19.22 -11.01
N TRP A 291 39.67 -18.15 -10.88
CA TRP A 291 39.61 -17.36 -9.65
C TRP A 291 39.15 -18.19 -8.45
N LYS A 292 38.12 -19.03 -8.61
CA LYS A 292 37.64 -19.91 -7.54
C LYS A 292 38.73 -20.91 -7.13
N ALA A 293 39.53 -21.41 -8.07
CA ALA A 293 40.64 -22.33 -7.83
C ALA A 293 41.86 -21.70 -7.12
N LEU A 294 42.00 -20.37 -7.12
CA LEU A 294 43.08 -19.70 -6.39
C LEU A 294 43.00 -19.94 -4.88
N SER A 295 44.18 -20.05 -4.25
CA SER A 295 44.28 -20.14 -2.80
C SER A 295 43.77 -18.86 -2.11
N ALA A 296 43.44 -18.94 -0.83
CA ALA A 296 43.04 -17.76 -0.05
C ALA A 296 44.16 -16.70 0.03
N GLN A 297 45.43 -17.13 -0.02
CA GLN A 297 46.58 -16.22 -0.01
C GLN A 297 46.69 -15.45 -1.34
N ASP A 298 46.52 -16.12 -2.47
CA ASP A 298 46.56 -15.48 -3.79
C ASP A 298 45.40 -14.50 -3.98
N LYS A 299 44.19 -14.87 -3.53
CA LYS A 299 43.02 -13.97 -3.53
C LYS A 299 43.26 -12.71 -2.70
N ARG A 300 43.97 -12.82 -1.57
CA ARG A 300 44.38 -11.66 -0.75
C ARG A 300 45.40 -10.80 -1.48
N ALA A 301 46.42 -11.39 -2.10
CA ALA A 301 47.42 -10.68 -2.87
C ALA A 301 46.79 -9.87 -4.03
N TRP A 302 45.83 -10.46 -4.76
CA TRP A 302 45.07 -9.75 -5.80
C TRP A 302 44.21 -8.62 -5.23
N SER A 303 43.61 -8.82 -4.05
CA SER A 303 42.82 -7.78 -3.39
C SER A 303 43.69 -6.61 -2.89
N GLU A 304 44.92 -6.88 -2.44
CA GLU A 304 45.91 -5.86 -2.11
C GLU A 304 46.37 -5.09 -3.34
N LYS A 305 46.69 -5.77 -4.44
CA LYS A 305 46.98 -5.13 -5.74
C LYS A 305 45.83 -4.21 -6.18
N ALA A 306 44.58 -4.64 -6.00
CA ALA A 306 43.40 -3.87 -6.38
C ALA A 306 43.22 -2.61 -5.51
N ARG A 307 43.46 -2.72 -4.20
CA ARG A 307 43.46 -1.56 -3.29
C ARG A 307 44.55 -0.54 -3.67
N ALA A 308 45.78 -1.00 -3.93
CA ALA A 308 46.88 -0.13 -4.35
C ALA A 308 46.58 0.56 -5.70
N HIS A 309 46.05 -0.17 -6.68
CA HIS A 309 45.65 0.37 -7.97
C HIS A 309 44.57 1.45 -7.84
N ASN A 310 43.53 1.20 -7.04
CA ASN A 310 42.46 2.17 -6.81
C ASN A 310 42.97 3.43 -6.09
N ALA A 311 43.86 3.28 -5.11
CA ALA A 311 44.47 4.41 -4.41
C ALA A 311 45.30 5.29 -5.36
N ARG A 312 46.13 4.68 -6.22
CA ARG A 312 46.92 5.40 -7.22
C ARG A 312 46.02 6.13 -8.23
N LYS A 313 44.95 5.49 -8.70
CA LYS A 313 44.03 6.11 -9.66
C LYS A 313 43.25 7.27 -9.04
N ALA A 314 42.82 7.15 -7.78
CA ALA A 314 42.18 8.24 -7.05
C ALA A 314 43.12 9.44 -6.90
N ALA A 315 44.40 9.21 -6.57
CA ALA A 315 45.40 10.27 -6.50
C ALA A 315 45.62 10.99 -7.85
N LEU A 316 45.69 10.24 -8.96
CA LEU A 316 45.79 10.83 -10.30
C LEU A 316 44.56 11.64 -10.68
N GLN A 317 43.35 11.16 -10.35
CA GLN A 317 42.12 11.92 -10.60
C GLN A 317 42.05 13.21 -9.78
N MET A 318 42.52 13.18 -8.53
CA MET A 318 42.60 14.39 -7.70
C MET A 318 43.62 15.40 -8.27
N ALA A 319 44.73 14.94 -8.85
CA ALA A 319 45.69 15.80 -9.54
C ALA A 319 45.14 16.37 -10.86
N GLU A 320 44.49 15.54 -11.69
CA GLU A 320 43.86 15.98 -12.96
C GLU A 320 42.68 16.94 -12.74
N ALA A 321 41.97 16.83 -11.61
CA ALA A 321 40.91 17.75 -11.24
C ALA A 321 41.45 19.13 -10.82
N GLN A 322 42.70 19.22 -10.37
CA GLN A 322 43.35 20.48 -10.02
C GLN A 322 43.92 21.23 -11.24
N ASP A 323 44.23 20.51 -12.33
CA ASP A 323 44.90 21.05 -13.52
C ASP A 323 43.96 21.38 -14.71
N LYS A 324 42.65 21.19 -14.59
CA LYS A 324 41.72 21.52 -15.69
C LYS A 324 41.39 23.01 -15.75
N PRO A 325 41.83 23.77 -16.77
CA PRO A 325 41.27 25.09 -17.05
C PRO A 325 39.79 24.98 -17.43
N PRO A 326 38.97 25.98 -17.11
CA PRO A 326 37.53 25.92 -17.31
C PRO A 326 37.19 26.20 -18.78
N ASP A 327 37.11 25.15 -19.61
CA ASP A 327 36.58 25.26 -20.97
C ASP A 327 35.22 24.58 -21.13
N LEU A 328 34.24 25.42 -21.50
CA LEU A 328 32.84 25.13 -21.81
C LEU A 328 32.66 24.61 -23.24
N PRO A 329 31.78 23.60 -23.43
CA PRO A 329 30.89 23.59 -24.58
C PRO A 329 29.43 23.37 -24.15
N GLY A 330 28.58 24.35 -24.47
CA GLY A 330 27.15 24.38 -24.14
C GLY A 330 26.31 23.29 -24.81
N GLY A 331 25.46 22.64 -24.03
CA GLY A 331 24.56 21.58 -24.49
C GLY A 331 23.35 22.06 -25.31
N PRO A 332 22.53 21.11 -25.84
CA PRO A 332 21.45 21.36 -26.82
C PRO A 332 20.28 22.23 -26.34
N TRP A 333 20.22 22.55 -25.04
CA TRP A 333 19.22 23.44 -24.46
C TRP A 333 19.75 24.86 -24.18
N LYS A 334 21.02 25.15 -24.50
CA LYS A 334 21.72 26.40 -24.13
C LYS A 334 21.70 26.74 -22.63
N MET A 335 21.32 25.81 -21.75
CA MET A 335 21.22 26.07 -20.30
C MET A 335 22.57 26.27 -19.60
N SER A 336 23.70 26.13 -20.30
CA SER A 336 25.04 26.37 -19.74
C SER A 336 25.83 27.44 -20.49
N THR A 337 25.18 28.23 -21.34
CA THR A 337 25.82 29.34 -22.09
C THR A 337 25.27 30.71 -21.75
N ALA A 338 24.59 30.83 -20.62
CA ALA A 338 24.19 32.13 -20.11
C ALA A 338 25.30 32.64 -19.18
N SER A 339 26.30 33.31 -19.77
CA SER A 339 27.04 34.36 -19.05
C SER A 339 26.10 35.46 -18.52
N GLU A 340 24.81 35.38 -18.84
CA GLU A 340 23.72 36.18 -18.31
C GLU A 340 22.56 35.27 -17.82
N GLY A 341 22.72 34.65 -16.66
CA GLY A 341 21.59 34.19 -15.83
C GLY A 341 21.10 32.75 -15.98
N TRP A 342 21.63 31.83 -15.16
CA TRP A 342 20.94 31.10 -14.06
C TRP A 342 21.88 29.97 -13.55
N PRO A 343 21.93 29.66 -12.25
CA PRO A 343 21.11 30.18 -11.16
C PRO A 343 21.51 31.60 -10.76
N LEU A 344 20.48 32.46 -10.70
CA LEU A 344 20.50 33.92 -10.48
C LEU A 344 21.75 34.40 -9.74
N SER A 345 22.58 35.23 -10.40
CA SER A 345 23.60 35.95 -9.67
C SER A 345 22.93 36.90 -8.70
N GLU A 346 23.52 37.03 -7.51
CA GLU A 346 23.05 37.95 -6.47
C GLU A 346 22.93 39.37 -7.03
N GLU A 347 23.82 39.79 -7.93
CA GLU A 347 23.77 41.11 -8.56
C GLU A 347 22.58 41.29 -9.52
N TYR A 348 22.17 40.25 -10.26
CA TYR A 348 20.97 40.33 -11.11
C TYR A 348 19.71 40.41 -10.26
N LEU A 349 19.63 39.61 -9.19
CA LEU A 349 18.54 39.69 -8.22
C LEU A 349 18.48 41.08 -7.57
N LYS A 350 19.63 41.64 -7.22
CA LYS A 350 19.73 42.96 -6.61
C LYS A 350 19.33 44.07 -7.57
N GLY A 351 19.86 44.07 -8.80
CA GLY A 351 19.48 45.04 -9.84
C GLY A 351 18.04 44.91 -10.29
N PHE A 352 17.49 43.70 -10.34
CA PHE A 352 16.08 43.46 -10.64
C PHE A 352 15.17 43.98 -9.50
N LEU A 353 15.54 43.73 -8.24
CA LEU A 353 14.81 44.23 -7.07
C LEU A 353 14.92 45.76 -6.93
N GLU A 354 16.08 46.34 -7.22
CA GLU A 354 16.31 47.80 -7.23
C GLU A 354 15.58 48.46 -8.41
N SER A 355 15.50 47.81 -9.59
CA SER A 355 14.70 48.31 -10.73
C SER A 355 13.18 48.30 -10.49
N PHE A 356 12.72 47.57 -9.47
CA PHE A 356 11.33 47.55 -9.04
C PHE A 356 10.99 48.70 -8.07
N GLU A 357 11.96 49.48 -7.58
CA GLU A 357 11.71 50.59 -6.65
C GLU A 357 10.89 51.73 -7.27
N ASP A 358 10.90 51.91 -8.59
CA ASP A 358 10.03 52.87 -9.29
C ASP A 358 8.57 52.40 -9.40
N SER A 359 8.31 51.10 -9.28
CA SER A 359 6.95 50.57 -9.22
C SER A 359 6.64 50.17 -7.79
N ASN A 360 6.00 51.08 -7.06
CA ASN A 360 5.44 50.91 -5.72
C ASN A 360 4.52 49.67 -5.54
N ALA A 361 4.38 48.78 -6.54
CA ALA A 361 3.57 47.57 -6.51
C ALA A 361 4.07 46.53 -5.50
N PHE A 362 5.38 46.24 -5.43
CA PHE A 362 5.89 45.23 -4.50
C PHE A 362 5.97 45.77 -3.06
N ALA A 363 6.37 47.04 -2.89
CA ALA A 363 6.34 47.70 -1.58
C ALA A 363 4.91 47.93 -1.07
N SER A 364 3.94 48.24 -1.95
CA SER A 364 2.51 48.28 -1.60
C SER A 364 1.95 46.90 -1.30
N ALA A 365 2.30 45.85 -2.05
CA ALA A 365 1.88 44.48 -1.75
C ALA A 365 2.45 43.99 -0.42
N ARG A 366 3.73 44.31 -0.14
CA ARG A 366 4.38 44.01 1.15
C ARG A 366 3.79 44.83 2.29
N ARG A 367 3.42 46.10 2.09
CA ARG A 367 2.70 46.90 3.10
C ARG A 367 1.26 46.43 3.29
N GLN A 368 0.57 46.00 2.23
CA GLN A 368 -0.76 45.41 2.31
C GLN A 368 -0.73 44.07 3.05
N TRP A 369 0.31 43.26 2.88
CA TRP A 369 0.50 42.02 3.65
C TRP A 369 1.02 42.26 5.08
N ALA A 370 1.80 43.31 5.32
CA ALA A 370 2.32 43.63 6.66
C ALA A 370 1.33 44.42 7.54
N HIS A 371 0.35 45.11 6.94
CA HIS A 371 -0.73 45.83 7.63
C HIS A 371 -2.08 45.11 7.58
N GLN A 372 -2.16 43.91 7.01
CA GLN A 372 -3.14 42.95 7.50
C GLN A 372 -2.67 42.54 8.88
N GLU A 373 -3.03 43.35 9.89
CA GLU A 373 -3.20 42.80 11.23
C GLU A 373 -4.03 41.53 11.04
N PRO A 374 -3.61 40.37 11.60
CA PRO A 374 -4.50 39.23 11.61
C PRO A 374 -5.79 39.77 12.20
N GLU A 375 -6.89 39.75 11.43
CA GLU A 375 -8.19 39.91 12.05
C GLU A 375 -8.16 38.99 13.27
N PRO A 376 -8.59 39.46 14.45
CA PRO A 376 -8.69 38.59 15.59
C PRO A 376 -9.49 37.40 15.09
N VAL A 377 -8.80 36.27 14.92
CA VAL A 377 -9.45 35.00 14.71
C VAL A 377 -10.34 34.94 15.92
N GLU A 378 -11.65 35.02 15.72
CA GLU A 378 -12.59 34.70 16.78
C GLU A 378 -12.16 33.31 17.27
N GLU A 379 -11.43 33.29 18.38
CA GLU A 379 -10.87 32.11 19.04
C GLU A 379 -11.97 31.22 19.61
N ASP A 380 -13.24 31.52 19.30
CA ASP A 380 -14.43 30.79 19.72
C ASP A 380 -15.28 30.33 18.53
N LEU A 381 -14.67 29.90 17.42
CA LEU A 381 -15.28 28.80 16.68
C LEU A 381 -14.86 27.52 17.39
N PRO A 382 -15.71 26.91 18.24
CA PRO A 382 -15.42 25.58 18.71
C PRO A 382 -15.25 24.74 17.45
N LEU A 383 -14.05 24.19 17.25
CA LEU A 383 -13.87 23.01 16.40
C LEU A 383 -14.65 21.91 17.10
N ARG A 384 -15.99 21.97 16.96
CA ARG A 384 -16.93 20.94 17.38
C ARG A 384 -16.47 19.67 16.68
N GLU A 385 -16.13 18.69 17.49
CA GLU A 385 -16.08 17.26 17.24
C GLU A 385 -15.93 16.82 15.77
N GLU A 386 -14.75 16.29 15.45
CA GLU A 386 -14.58 15.07 14.62
C GLU A 386 -15.28 15.05 13.25
N GLY A 387 -15.17 16.11 12.46
CA GLY A 387 -15.68 16.11 11.10
C GLY A 387 -14.79 15.37 10.09
N ASN A 388 -15.22 14.22 9.58
CA ASN A 388 -14.63 13.62 8.39
C ASN A 388 -14.90 14.51 7.14
N LEU A 389 -13.82 14.99 6.50
CA LEU A 389 -13.85 15.76 5.24
C LEU A 389 -14.57 15.04 4.09
N PHE A 390 -14.76 13.73 4.20
CA PHE A 390 -15.50 12.90 3.26
C PHE A 390 -16.59 12.12 3.97
N THR A 391 -17.64 11.78 3.24
CA THR A 391 -18.72 10.93 3.74
C THR A 391 -18.18 9.57 4.20
N VAL A 392 -18.71 9.06 5.30
CA VAL A 392 -18.33 7.74 5.82
C VAL A 392 -19.00 6.63 5.00
N CYS A 393 -20.22 6.85 4.52
CA CYS A 393 -20.97 5.85 3.77
C CYS A 393 -20.55 5.76 2.30
N ALA A 394 -20.38 4.54 1.80
CA ALA A 394 -20.22 4.27 0.38
C ALA A 394 -21.50 4.62 -0.41
N PRO A 395 -21.40 4.98 -1.70
CA PRO A 395 -22.58 5.25 -2.54
C PRO A 395 -23.58 4.09 -2.50
N GLY A 396 -24.82 4.37 -2.07
CA GLY A 396 -25.88 3.37 -1.94
C GLY A 396 -25.75 2.40 -0.76
N GLY A 397 -24.67 2.44 0.02
CA GLY A 397 -24.38 1.53 1.12
C GLY A 397 -24.73 2.06 2.52
N CYS A 398 -25.67 3.00 2.64
CA CYS A 398 -25.98 3.63 3.92
C CYS A 398 -26.97 2.81 4.76
N GLU A 399 -26.52 2.29 5.90
CA GLU A 399 -27.35 1.56 6.88
C GLU A 399 -28.49 2.40 7.46
N ALA A 400 -28.36 3.72 7.57
CA ALA A 400 -29.41 4.58 8.11
C ALA A 400 -30.69 4.62 7.23
N ARG A 401 -30.65 4.04 6.02
CA ARG A 401 -31.81 3.90 5.14
C ARG A 401 -32.62 2.62 5.42
N LEU A 402 -32.13 1.75 6.29
CA LEU A 402 -32.73 0.47 6.64
C LEU A 402 -33.46 0.56 7.98
N SER A 403 -34.53 -0.23 8.14
CA SER A 403 -35.11 -0.51 9.46
C SER A 403 -34.15 -1.34 10.32
N GLU A 404 -34.37 -1.42 11.63
CA GLU A 404 -33.51 -2.24 12.52
C GLU A 404 -33.44 -3.71 12.10
N ASP A 405 -34.58 -4.31 11.72
CA ASP A 405 -34.62 -5.69 11.22
C ASP A 405 -33.79 -5.85 9.93
N GLN A 406 -33.91 -4.89 9.02
CA GLN A 406 -33.13 -4.88 7.77
C GLN A 406 -31.63 -4.69 8.03
N LYS A 407 -31.23 -3.93 9.07
CA LYS A 407 -29.81 -3.80 9.46
C LYS A 407 -29.24 -5.14 9.93
N VAL A 408 -30.01 -5.94 10.67
CA VAL A 408 -29.61 -7.29 11.07
C VAL A 408 -29.36 -8.17 9.84
N VAL A 409 -30.29 -8.15 8.87
CA VAL A 409 -30.13 -8.87 7.60
C VAL A 409 -28.91 -8.39 6.82
N MET A 410 -28.71 -7.07 6.71
CA MET A 410 -27.57 -6.47 6.01
C MET A 410 -26.24 -6.93 6.59
N ARG A 411 -26.07 -6.91 7.92
CA ARG A 411 -24.85 -7.37 8.60
C ARG A 411 -24.61 -8.87 8.41
N ARG A 412 -25.67 -9.68 8.43
CA ARG A 412 -25.61 -11.11 8.13
C ARG A 412 -25.09 -11.34 6.71
N LEU A 413 -25.67 -10.67 5.72
CA LEU A 413 -25.26 -10.75 4.31
C LEU A 413 -23.82 -10.30 4.10
N HIS A 414 -23.41 -9.19 4.73
CA HIS A 414 -22.05 -8.65 4.62
C HIS A 414 -21.01 -9.60 5.21
N THR A 415 -21.32 -10.20 6.36
CA THR A 415 -20.48 -11.22 6.99
C THR A 415 -20.31 -12.43 6.07
N SER A 416 -21.41 -12.95 5.50
CA SER A 416 -21.35 -14.08 4.58
C SER A 416 -20.57 -13.76 3.31
N LEU A 417 -20.78 -12.59 2.71
CA LEU A 417 -20.02 -12.14 1.54
C LEU A 417 -18.52 -12.06 1.84
N THR A 418 -18.15 -11.49 2.98
CA THR A 418 -16.76 -11.39 3.44
C THR A 418 -16.09 -12.75 3.57
N VAL A 419 -16.76 -13.72 4.19
CA VAL A 419 -16.22 -15.09 4.33
C VAL A 419 -16.07 -15.78 2.98
N LEU A 420 -17.10 -15.70 2.12
CA LEU A 420 -17.06 -16.28 0.78
C LEU A 420 -15.88 -15.73 -0.02
N VAL A 421 -15.67 -14.42 0.03
CA VAL A 421 -14.57 -13.76 -0.67
C VAL A 421 -13.22 -14.16 -0.06
N LYS A 422 -13.09 -14.21 1.27
CA LYS A 422 -11.82 -14.66 1.90
C LYS A 422 -11.48 -16.11 1.53
N ARG A 423 -12.48 -17.01 1.50
CA ARG A 423 -12.29 -18.45 1.32
C ARG A 423 -12.15 -18.87 -0.14
N PHE A 424 -12.92 -18.26 -1.04
CA PHE A 424 -13.08 -18.75 -2.41
C PHE A 424 -12.59 -17.78 -3.49
N ASP A 425 -12.28 -16.51 -3.17
CA ASP A 425 -11.61 -15.65 -4.16
C ASP A 425 -10.22 -16.22 -4.46
N PRO A 426 -9.87 -16.48 -5.73
CA PRO A 426 -8.59 -17.10 -6.02
C PRO A 426 -7.41 -16.23 -5.59
N SER A 427 -6.34 -16.89 -5.14
CA SER A 427 -5.10 -16.23 -4.74
C SER A 427 -4.53 -15.32 -5.84
N LYS A 428 -3.84 -14.24 -5.44
CA LYS A 428 -3.07 -13.37 -6.35
C LYS A 428 -2.08 -14.15 -7.19
N LYS A 429 -1.53 -15.26 -6.66
CA LYS A 429 -0.58 -16.14 -7.36
C LYS A 429 -1.25 -16.91 -8.50
N ASN A 430 -2.55 -17.23 -8.39
CA ASN A 430 -3.31 -17.96 -9.41
C ASN A 430 -4.05 -17.00 -10.37
N ILE A 431 -3.28 -16.29 -11.19
CA ILE A 431 -3.79 -15.30 -12.15
C ILE A 431 -4.69 -15.89 -13.25
N SER A 432 -4.64 -17.20 -13.47
CA SER A 432 -5.45 -17.93 -14.46
C SER A 432 -6.74 -18.52 -13.90
N ALA A 433 -7.04 -18.32 -12.62
CA ALA A 433 -8.30 -18.75 -12.03
C ALA A 433 -9.46 -17.84 -12.50
N LEU A 434 -10.62 -18.46 -12.72
CA LEU A 434 -11.87 -17.76 -13.01
C LEU A 434 -12.29 -16.90 -11.80
N PRO A 435 -12.98 -15.77 -12.01
CA PRO A 435 -13.39 -14.89 -10.92
C PRO A 435 -14.50 -15.55 -10.09
N LEU A 436 -14.54 -15.24 -8.79
CA LEU A 436 -15.62 -15.68 -7.92
C LEU A 436 -16.95 -15.10 -8.40
N THR A 437 -17.91 -15.96 -8.72
CA THR A 437 -19.25 -15.57 -9.17
C THR A 437 -20.30 -16.16 -8.25
N LEU A 438 -21.23 -15.33 -7.81
CA LEU A 438 -22.22 -15.61 -6.77
C LEU A 438 -23.63 -15.36 -7.30
N LEU A 439 -24.56 -16.22 -6.87
CA LEU A 439 -26.00 -16.06 -7.03
C LEU A 439 -26.61 -15.81 -5.64
N TRP A 440 -27.29 -14.69 -5.49
CA TRP A 440 -28.15 -14.40 -4.35
C TRP A 440 -29.60 -14.68 -4.74
N HIS A 441 -30.29 -15.54 -4.00
CA HIS A 441 -31.66 -15.92 -4.33
C HIS A 441 -32.59 -15.71 -3.14
N SER A 442 -33.69 -14.99 -3.37
CA SER A 442 -34.79 -14.85 -2.41
C SER A 442 -35.97 -15.68 -2.88
N ARG A 443 -36.44 -16.61 -2.02
CA ARG A 443 -37.57 -17.50 -2.34
C ARG A 443 -38.90 -16.73 -2.31
N SER A 444 -39.07 -15.88 -1.31
CA SER A 444 -40.25 -15.03 -1.13
C SER A 444 -40.46 -14.05 -2.28
N LYS A 445 -39.39 -13.49 -2.84
CA LYS A 445 -39.44 -12.56 -3.98
C LYS A 445 -39.29 -13.22 -5.34
N ARG A 446 -38.98 -14.53 -5.37
CA ARG A 446 -38.62 -15.28 -6.60
C ARG A 446 -37.60 -14.53 -7.45
N ARG A 447 -36.58 -13.95 -6.80
CA ARG A 447 -35.60 -13.06 -7.45
C ARG A 447 -34.19 -13.61 -7.27
N GLY A 448 -33.43 -13.64 -8.37
CA GLY A 448 -32.00 -13.91 -8.39
C GLY A 448 -31.20 -12.64 -8.67
N VAL A 449 -30.09 -12.44 -7.96
CA VAL A 449 -29.09 -11.41 -8.25
C VAL A 449 -27.76 -12.10 -8.49
N PHE A 450 -27.22 -11.97 -9.70
CA PHE A 450 -25.95 -12.56 -10.08
C PHE A 450 -24.84 -11.51 -9.98
N THR A 451 -23.73 -11.86 -9.33
CA THR A 451 -22.61 -10.95 -9.12
C THR A 451 -21.28 -11.65 -9.39
N THR A 452 -20.34 -10.96 -10.02
CA THR A 452 -18.95 -11.44 -10.16
C THR A 452 -18.01 -10.48 -9.45
N LEU A 453 -17.15 -11.01 -8.58
CA LEU A 453 -16.13 -10.22 -7.90
C LEU A 453 -15.12 -9.69 -8.92
N ALA A 454 -15.06 -8.37 -9.06
CA ALA A 454 -14.10 -7.70 -9.93
C ALA A 454 -12.84 -7.30 -9.16
N PHE A 455 -12.99 -6.77 -7.95
CA PHE A 455 -11.87 -6.31 -7.13
C PHE A 455 -12.19 -6.45 -5.65
N ARG A 456 -11.14 -6.65 -4.85
CA ARG A 456 -11.18 -6.48 -3.40
C ARG A 456 -9.89 -5.87 -2.86
N THR A 457 -9.97 -5.21 -1.71
CA THR A 457 -8.80 -4.93 -0.88
C THR A 457 -8.31 -6.17 -0.15
N TYR A 458 -7.06 -6.09 0.31
CA TYR A 458 -6.42 -7.08 1.19
C TYR A 458 -6.17 -6.45 2.56
N THR A 459 -7.08 -5.57 2.99
CA THR A 459 -7.05 -4.88 4.29
C THR A 459 -7.99 -5.57 5.28
N ALA A 460 -7.86 -5.29 6.58
CA ALA A 460 -8.75 -5.81 7.61
C ALA A 460 -10.23 -5.48 7.30
N HIS A 461 -10.49 -4.28 6.80
CA HIS A 461 -11.78 -3.90 6.21
C HIS A 461 -11.75 -4.24 4.73
N LEU A 462 -12.46 -5.30 4.33
CA LEU A 462 -12.62 -5.61 2.91
C LEU A 462 -13.51 -4.56 2.27
N ASP A 463 -13.06 -4.07 1.13
CA ASP A 463 -13.77 -3.15 0.26
C ASP A 463 -13.76 -3.82 -1.11
N MET A 464 -14.95 -4.08 -1.63
CA MET A 464 -15.14 -4.96 -2.78
C MET A 464 -15.91 -4.25 -3.87
N ILE A 465 -15.58 -4.55 -5.13
CA ILE A 465 -16.41 -4.19 -6.27
C ILE A 465 -16.90 -5.46 -6.94
N LEU A 466 -18.22 -5.60 -7.03
CA LEU A 466 -18.91 -6.71 -7.67
C LEU A 466 -19.64 -6.19 -8.90
N LEU A 467 -19.47 -6.84 -10.06
CA LEU A 467 -20.22 -6.51 -11.27
C LEU A 467 -21.53 -7.29 -11.30
N GLU A 468 -22.63 -6.61 -11.57
CA GLU A 468 -23.94 -7.24 -11.76
C GLU A 468 -23.98 -7.99 -13.09
N MET A 469 -24.53 -9.20 -13.06
CA MET A 469 -24.74 -10.02 -14.25
C MET A 469 -26.23 -10.29 -14.47
N GLN A 470 -26.58 -10.60 -15.71
CA GLN A 470 -27.92 -10.98 -16.13
C GLN A 470 -27.87 -12.26 -16.96
N LEU A 471 -28.96 -13.04 -16.91
CA LEU A 471 -29.15 -14.19 -17.78
C LEU A 471 -29.20 -13.75 -19.24
N ASP A 472 -28.57 -14.51 -20.13
CA ASP A 472 -28.58 -14.22 -21.57
C ASP A 472 -29.99 -14.37 -22.18
N SER A 473 -30.80 -15.29 -21.64
CA SER A 473 -32.20 -15.47 -22.03
C SER A 473 -33.12 -14.69 -21.10
N SER A 474 -33.73 -13.62 -21.61
CA SER A 474 -34.63 -12.72 -20.88
C SER A 474 -36.04 -13.28 -20.61
N GLU A 475 -36.34 -14.52 -20.99
CA GLU A 475 -37.73 -15.00 -21.12
C GLU A 475 -38.30 -15.79 -19.92
N ARG A 476 -37.52 -16.06 -18.86
CA ARG A 476 -38.04 -16.79 -17.69
C ARG A 476 -37.64 -16.11 -16.38
N ASN A 477 -38.65 -15.85 -15.53
CA ASN A 477 -38.45 -15.40 -14.15
C ASN A 477 -37.91 -16.51 -13.24
N ASP A 478 -37.97 -17.77 -13.68
CA ASP A 478 -37.45 -18.91 -12.94
C ASP A 478 -35.97 -19.12 -13.25
N LEU A 479 -35.19 -19.44 -12.21
CA LEU A 479 -33.77 -19.76 -12.32
C LEU A 479 -33.58 -21.00 -13.21
N PRO A 480 -32.86 -20.90 -14.34
CA PRO A 480 -32.60 -22.05 -15.20
C PRO A 480 -31.65 -23.04 -14.51
N GLU A 481 -31.84 -24.33 -14.79
CA GLU A 481 -30.85 -25.33 -14.42
C GLU A 481 -29.58 -25.16 -15.28
N PRO A 482 -28.37 -25.30 -14.70
CA PRO A 482 -27.14 -25.34 -15.49
C PRO A 482 -27.16 -26.45 -16.56
N PRO A 483 -26.58 -26.24 -17.75
CA PRO A 483 -25.75 -25.09 -18.10
C PRO A 483 -26.54 -23.89 -18.64
N TYR A 484 -26.13 -22.69 -18.23
CA TYR A 484 -26.64 -21.42 -18.78
C TYR A 484 -25.55 -20.36 -18.87
N SER A 485 -25.80 -19.28 -19.59
CA SER A 485 -24.84 -18.20 -19.79
C SER A 485 -25.27 -16.92 -19.07
N LEU A 486 -24.32 -16.31 -18.37
CA LEU A 486 -24.46 -15.00 -17.74
C LEU A 486 -23.68 -13.95 -18.52
N LYS A 487 -24.26 -12.77 -18.72
CA LYS A 487 -23.60 -11.61 -19.32
C LYS A 487 -23.48 -10.49 -18.31
N PHE A 488 -22.41 -9.70 -18.36
CA PHE A 488 -22.33 -8.48 -17.57
C PHE A 488 -23.48 -7.54 -17.95
N LYS A 489 -24.22 -7.06 -16.95
CA LYS A 489 -25.28 -6.09 -17.16
C LYS A 489 -24.64 -4.75 -17.50
N ILE A 490 -24.95 -4.24 -18.68
CA ILE A 490 -24.43 -2.98 -19.18
C ILE A 490 -25.50 -1.91 -19.01
N THR A 491 -25.14 -0.80 -18.37
CA THR A 491 -26.02 0.35 -18.20
C THR A 491 -26.26 1.06 -19.54
N GLU A 492 -27.26 1.94 -19.62
CA GLU A 492 -27.50 2.79 -20.79
C GLU A 492 -26.27 3.62 -21.19
N CYS A 493 -25.42 3.91 -20.21
CA CYS A 493 -24.18 4.67 -20.39
C CYS A 493 -23.04 3.83 -20.98
N GLY A 494 -23.26 2.54 -21.26
CA GLY A 494 -22.26 1.60 -21.75
C GLY A 494 -21.27 1.08 -20.69
N THR A 495 -21.48 1.41 -19.41
CA THR A 495 -20.64 0.93 -18.30
C THR A 495 -21.20 -0.35 -17.71
N ALA A 496 -20.38 -1.14 -17.02
CA ALA A 496 -20.88 -2.29 -16.27
C ALA A 496 -21.66 -1.80 -15.04
N ALA A 497 -22.85 -2.36 -14.80
CA ALA A 497 -23.55 -2.21 -13.54
C ALA A 497 -22.74 -2.89 -12.43
N TYR A 498 -22.64 -2.25 -11.27
CA TYR A 498 -21.81 -2.73 -10.18
C TYR A 498 -22.42 -2.40 -8.83
N PHE A 499 -21.91 -3.09 -7.83
CA PHE A 499 -22.13 -2.82 -6.41
C PHE A 499 -20.77 -2.76 -5.72
N ASN A 500 -20.64 -1.87 -4.74
CA ASN A 500 -19.72 -2.14 -3.63
C ASN A 500 -20.39 -3.11 -2.63
N ASP A 501 -19.61 -3.73 -1.75
CA ASP A 501 -20.08 -4.68 -0.75
C ASP A 501 -21.22 -4.12 0.11
N ALA A 502 -21.08 -2.90 0.64
CA ALA A 502 -22.12 -2.26 1.44
C ALA A 502 -23.42 -2.02 0.64
N SER A 503 -23.31 -1.50 -0.58
CA SER A 503 -24.45 -1.21 -1.46
C SER A 503 -25.19 -2.47 -1.90
N LEU A 504 -24.48 -3.58 -2.13
CA LEU A 504 -25.09 -4.87 -2.43
C LEU A 504 -25.92 -5.34 -1.23
N CYS A 505 -25.32 -5.36 -0.04
CA CYS A 505 -25.97 -5.85 1.18
C CYS A 505 -27.16 -4.98 1.58
N VAL A 506 -27.05 -3.65 1.46
CA VAL A 506 -28.18 -2.73 1.68
C VAL A 506 -29.30 -2.97 0.67
N THR A 507 -28.97 -3.12 -0.62
CA THR A 507 -29.96 -3.41 -1.66
C THR A 507 -30.69 -4.71 -1.38
N LEU A 508 -29.97 -5.79 -1.10
CA LEU A 508 -30.56 -7.09 -0.80
C LEU A 508 -31.43 -7.03 0.47
N ALA A 509 -30.92 -6.48 1.56
CA ALA A 509 -31.64 -6.37 2.83
C ALA A 509 -32.91 -5.50 2.72
N SER A 510 -32.89 -4.46 1.88
CA SER A 510 -34.08 -3.64 1.62
C SER A 510 -35.20 -4.39 0.88
N LEU A 511 -34.83 -5.43 0.12
CA LEU A 511 -35.76 -6.20 -0.72
C LEU A 511 -36.37 -7.39 0.01
N SER A 512 -35.57 -8.14 0.78
CA SER A 512 -36.01 -9.35 1.48
C SER A 512 -35.04 -9.78 2.60
N ASP A 513 -35.51 -10.64 3.49
CA ASP A 513 -34.76 -11.22 4.61
C ASP A 513 -34.34 -12.69 4.40
N ASP A 514 -34.91 -13.36 3.39
CA ASP A 514 -34.79 -14.80 3.14
C ASP A 514 -33.75 -15.17 2.06
N TRP A 515 -32.72 -14.34 1.90
CA TRP A 515 -31.67 -14.55 0.91
C TRP A 515 -30.85 -15.81 1.21
N THR A 516 -30.68 -16.66 0.19
CA THR A 516 -29.64 -17.68 0.13
C THR A 516 -28.54 -17.25 -0.82
N VAL A 517 -27.33 -17.77 -0.61
CA VAL A 517 -26.18 -17.50 -1.48
C VAL A 517 -25.66 -18.81 -2.05
N SER A 518 -25.32 -18.80 -3.33
CA SER A 518 -24.74 -19.94 -4.03
C SER A 518 -23.53 -19.50 -4.82
N ARG A 519 -22.47 -20.31 -4.79
CA ARG A 519 -21.29 -20.12 -5.62
C ARG A 519 -21.50 -20.81 -6.96
N LEU A 520 -21.17 -20.12 -8.03
CA LEU A 520 -21.30 -20.65 -9.39
C LEU A 520 -20.00 -21.28 -9.85
N THR A 521 -20.09 -22.51 -10.35
CA THR A 521 -18.98 -23.17 -11.06
C THR A 521 -19.02 -22.72 -12.51
N LEU A 522 -17.92 -22.11 -12.96
CA LEU A 522 -17.81 -21.55 -14.30
C LEU A 522 -17.06 -22.51 -15.22
N GLY A 523 -17.58 -22.66 -16.43
CA GLY A 523 -16.96 -23.42 -17.50
C GLY A 523 -15.89 -22.66 -18.25
N ASP A 524 -15.51 -23.21 -19.40
CA ASP A 524 -14.52 -22.60 -20.28
C ASP A 524 -15.02 -21.29 -20.93
N LEU A 525 -14.09 -20.36 -21.14
CA LEU A 525 -14.38 -19.08 -21.76
C LEU A 525 -14.50 -19.25 -23.27
N GLY A 526 -15.60 -18.74 -23.82
CA GLY A 526 -15.91 -18.80 -25.25
C GLY A 526 -15.14 -17.79 -26.11
N GLU A 527 -15.84 -17.23 -27.10
CA GLU A 527 -15.30 -16.22 -28.02
C GLU A 527 -15.28 -14.80 -27.44
N THR A 528 -16.14 -14.54 -26.45
CA THR A 528 -16.21 -13.27 -25.73
C THR A 528 -15.80 -13.47 -24.28
N LEU A 529 -15.33 -12.40 -23.63
CA LEU A 529 -15.03 -12.38 -22.20
C LEU A 529 -16.18 -11.76 -21.39
N SER A 530 -17.20 -11.20 -22.05
CA SER A 530 -18.35 -10.60 -21.41
C SER A 530 -19.44 -11.58 -21.00
N SER A 531 -19.26 -12.87 -21.36
CA SER A 531 -20.22 -13.95 -21.11
C SER A 531 -19.52 -15.07 -20.35
N LEU A 532 -20.13 -15.57 -19.28
CA LEU A 532 -19.63 -16.65 -18.45
C LEU A 532 -20.61 -17.83 -18.52
N SER A 533 -20.12 -19.00 -18.92
CA SER A 533 -20.89 -20.24 -18.89
C SER A 533 -20.91 -20.78 -17.47
N VAL A 534 -22.09 -20.97 -16.91
CA VAL A 534 -22.30 -21.59 -15.60
C VAL A 534 -22.56 -23.07 -15.81
N GLU A 535 -21.73 -23.92 -15.20
CA GLU A 535 -21.81 -25.39 -15.29
C GLU A 535 -22.42 -26.01 -14.04
N GLY A 536 -22.39 -25.31 -12.91
CA GLY A 536 -22.91 -25.82 -11.65
C GLY A 536 -23.23 -24.72 -10.65
N ILE A 537 -24.08 -25.06 -9.69
CA ILE A 537 -24.49 -24.20 -8.58
C ILE A 537 -24.18 -24.95 -7.29
N LEU A 538 -23.39 -24.34 -6.41
CA LEU A 538 -23.04 -24.86 -5.11
C LEU A 538 -23.71 -23.97 -4.06
N LEU A 539 -24.76 -24.50 -3.42
CA LEU A 539 -25.47 -23.79 -2.36
C LEU A 539 -24.57 -23.73 -1.12
N GLU A 540 -24.36 -22.52 -0.61
CA GLU A 540 -23.53 -22.30 0.58
C GLU A 540 -24.47 -22.04 1.77
N ASP A 541 -24.21 -22.71 2.89
CA ASP A 541 -24.98 -22.50 4.13
C ASP A 541 -24.49 -21.20 4.80
N ILE A 542 -25.36 -20.19 4.84
CA ILE A 542 -25.08 -18.89 5.45
C ILE A 542 -24.71 -19.02 6.92
N ASP A 543 -25.34 -19.93 7.66
CA ASP A 543 -25.08 -20.09 9.09
C ASP A 543 -23.77 -20.85 9.35
N GLU A 544 -23.39 -21.75 8.44
CA GLU A 544 -22.05 -22.31 8.41
C GLU A 544 -20.99 -21.24 8.09
N LEU A 545 -21.24 -20.38 7.09
CA LEU A 545 -20.34 -19.27 6.76
C LEU A 545 -20.14 -18.31 7.94
N ILE A 546 -21.19 -18.03 8.71
CA ILE A 546 -21.08 -17.17 9.91
C ILE A 546 -20.24 -17.84 11.00
N ARG A 547 -20.43 -19.14 11.23
CA ARG A 547 -19.58 -19.92 12.16
C ARG A 547 -18.12 -19.95 11.71
N ASP A 548 -17.89 -20.12 10.41
CA ASP A 548 -16.57 -20.02 9.80
C ASP A 548 -15.97 -18.62 9.97
N ALA A 549 -16.76 -17.55 9.87
CA ALA A 549 -16.31 -16.19 10.15
C ALA A 549 -15.77 -16.06 11.58
N ALA A 550 -16.50 -16.62 12.55
CA ALA A 550 -16.09 -16.61 13.94
C ALA A 550 -14.79 -17.41 14.14
N ARG A 551 -14.68 -18.59 13.52
CA ARG A 551 -13.46 -19.41 13.55
C ARG A 551 -12.26 -18.70 12.95
N LEU A 552 -12.40 -18.10 11.76
CA LEU A 552 -11.35 -17.32 11.12
C LEU A 552 -10.90 -16.14 11.98
N LYS A 553 -11.85 -15.45 12.62
CA LYS A 553 -11.54 -14.34 13.54
C LYS A 553 -10.79 -14.82 14.78
N GLU A 554 -11.13 -15.99 15.30
CA GLU A 554 -10.42 -16.63 16.42
C GLU A 554 -9.02 -17.09 16.02
N GLU A 555 -8.85 -17.69 14.84
CA GLU A 555 -7.56 -18.05 14.28
C GLU A 555 -6.67 -16.81 14.08
N GLU A 556 -7.20 -15.73 13.49
CA GLU A 556 -6.49 -14.46 13.34
C GLU A 556 -6.08 -13.85 14.70
N ARG A 557 -6.90 -14.01 15.75
CA ARG A 557 -6.55 -13.58 17.12
C ARG A 557 -5.50 -14.49 17.75
N ALA A 558 -5.59 -15.80 17.55
CA ALA A 558 -4.63 -16.77 18.07
C ALA A 558 -3.24 -16.58 17.44
N LEU A 559 -3.18 -16.33 16.13
CA LEU A 559 -1.94 -15.99 15.42
C LEU A 559 -1.33 -14.68 15.96
N ARG A 560 -2.16 -13.66 16.20
CA ARG A 560 -1.73 -12.42 16.88
C ARG A 560 -1.14 -12.68 18.25
N ALA A 561 -1.85 -13.43 19.08
CA ALA A 561 -1.40 -13.78 20.42
C ALA A 561 -0.10 -14.59 20.38
N ALA A 562 0.02 -15.54 19.45
CA ALA A 562 1.24 -16.33 19.24
C ALA A 562 2.42 -15.44 18.83
N GLY A 563 2.22 -14.52 17.88
CA GLY A 563 3.24 -13.54 17.47
C GLY A 563 3.70 -12.66 18.65
N LEU A 564 2.77 -12.17 19.47
CA LEU A 564 3.08 -11.41 20.69
C LEU A 564 3.84 -12.27 21.72
N MET A 565 3.46 -13.53 21.93
CA MET A 565 4.17 -14.44 22.83
C MET A 565 5.56 -14.79 22.32
N GLN A 566 5.74 -15.01 21.02
CA GLN A 566 7.04 -15.23 20.41
C GLN A 566 7.94 -14.00 20.60
N ARG A 567 7.40 -12.79 20.38
CA ARG A 567 8.11 -11.52 20.64
C ARG A 567 8.49 -11.41 22.12
N ALA A 568 7.59 -11.73 23.05
CA ALA A 568 7.87 -11.73 24.49
C ALA A 568 8.90 -12.80 24.90
N ARG A 569 8.86 -14.00 24.30
CA ARG A 569 9.84 -15.08 24.55
C ARG A 569 11.21 -14.71 24.01
N ARG A 570 11.29 -14.11 22.82
CA ARG A 570 12.53 -13.54 22.26
C ARG A 570 13.08 -12.43 23.18
N GLN A 571 12.23 -11.69 23.87
CA GLN A 571 12.65 -10.72 24.89
C GLN A 571 13.13 -11.38 26.19
N ARG A 572 12.46 -12.43 26.69
CA ARG A 572 12.83 -13.16 27.93
C ARG A 572 14.06 -14.06 27.81
N GLN A 573 14.25 -14.71 26.66
CA GLN A 573 15.41 -15.59 26.41
C GLN A 573 16.69 -14.82 26.12
N ARG A 574 16.65 -13.48 26.09
CA ARG A 574 17.86 -12.67 26.08
C ARG A 574 18.57 -12.86 27.42
N PRO A 575 19.76 -13.51 27.45
CA PRO A 575 20.49 -13.70 28.71
C PRO A 575 20.73 -12.33 29.34
N VAL A 576 20.24 -12.15 30.56
CA VAL A 576 20.55 -11.02 31.42
C VAL A 576 22.04 -11.12 31.69
N GLN A 577 22.86 -10.33 30.99
CA GLN A 577 24.26 -10.20 31.33
C GLN A 577 24.32 -9.61 32.75
N ARG A 578 24.62 -10.46 33.73
CA ARG A 578 24.99 -9.99 35.07
C ARG A 578 26.11 -8.96 34.91
N PRO A 579 26.01 -7.77 35.50
CA PRO A 579 27.07 -6.78 35.44
C PRO A 579 28.32 -7.41 36.07
N ARG A 580 29.38 -7.55 35.28
CA ARG A 580 30.68 -7.99 35.80
C ARG A 580 31.20 -6.87 36.69
N ALA A 581 31.11 -7.08 38.00
CA ALA A 581 31.83 -6.31 39.00
C ALA A 581 33.33 -6.32 38.67
N GLY A 582 33.95 -5.17 38.90
CA GLY A 582 35.24 -4.77 38.32
C GLY A 582 36.39 -5.76 38.47
N ALA A 583 37.21 -5.79 37.42
CA ALA A 583 38.59 -6.24 37.51
C ALA A 583 39.43 -5.37 36.57
N GLN A 584 39.91 -4.25 37.11
CA GLN A 584 41.14 -3.63 36.65
C GLN A 584 42.25 -4.69 36.78
N ARG A 585 42.90 -5.09 35.68
CA ARG A 585 44.33 -5.43 35.69
C ARG A 585 44.93 -5.60 34.30
N ALA A 586 46.15 -5.12 34.24
CA ALA A 586 47.09 -5.03 33.13
C ALA A 586 47.26 -6.30 32.28
N ARG A 587 47.50 -6.08 30.98
CA ARG A 587 48.16 -7.04 30.09
C ARG A 587 49.60 -7.29 30.57
N PRO A 588 50.11 -8.51 30.38
CA PRO A 588 51.29 -8.61 29.53
C PRO A 588 51.25 -9.77 28.53
N ALA A 589 52.17 -9.64 27.58
CA ALA A 589 52.35 -10.44 26.38
C ALA A 589 52.81 -11.88 26.60
N GLY A 590 52.61 -12.73 25.57
CA GLY A 590 53.61 -13.74 25.22
C GLY A 590 53.08 -15.12 24.78
N ARG A 591 53.59 -15.53 23.61
CA ARG A 591 53.82 -16.93 23.13
C ARG A 591 52.54 -17.73 22.78
N GLY A 592 52.43 -18.45 21.68
CA GLY A 592 53.38 -19.00 20.71
C GLY A 592 53.14 -20.51 20.53
N ARG A 593 53.03 -20.97 19.26
CA ARG A 593 53.06 -22.37 18.74
C ARG A 593 51.73 -23.19 18.73
N PRO A 594 51.64 -24.30 17.94
CA PRO A 594 51.85 -24.41 16.48
C PRO A 594 50.84 -25.36 15.76
N ASN A 595 50.93 -25.39 14.43
CA ASN A 595 50.55 -26.45 13.46
C ASN A 595 49.92 -27.77 13.96
N ARG A 596 48.81 -28.16 13.31
CA ARG A 596 48.50 -29.59 13.09
C ARG A 596 48.08 -29.84 11.64
N ARG A 597 48.90 -30.62 10.93
CA ARG A 597 48.64 -31.24 9.63
C ARG A 597 47.75 -32.48 9.81
N GLY A 598 46.97 -32.81 8.77
CA GLY A 598 46.37 -34.14 8.53
C GLY A 598 45.30 -34.03 7.44
N ARG A 599 45.63 -34.32 6.17
CA ARG A 599 45.36 -35.58 5.41
C ARG A 599 43.86 -35.83 5.14
N GLY A 600 43.46 -35.74 3.86
CA GLY A 600 42.11 -36.05 3.31
C GLY A 600 41.85 -37.55 3.15
N PRO A 601 41.19 -38.03 2.07
CA PRO A 601 40.13 -37.45 1.24
C PRO A 601 38.87 -38.36 1.19
N ALA A 602 37.83 -37.91 0.46
CA ALA A 602 36.82 -38.70 -0.30
C ALA A 602 35.34 -38.49 0.07
N ARG A 603 34.52 -38.47 -1.01
CA ARG A 603 33.05 -38.69 -1.10
C ARG A 603 32.16 -37.59 -0.51
N ARG A 604 31.03 -37.19 -1.10
CA ARG A 604 30.31 -37.60 -2.33
C ARG A 604 29.20 -36.56 -2.57
N GLU A 605 28.80 -36.45 -3.85
CA GLU A 605 27.44 -36.16 -4.34
C GLU A 605 26.35 -35.96 -3.27
N ALA A 606 25.97 -34.71 -2.97
CA ALA A 606 24.73 -34.34 -2.24
C ALA A 606 24.51 -32.81 -2.25
N ALA A 607 24.59 -32.13 -3.41
CA ALA A 607 24.43 -30.66 -3.46
C ALA A 607 23.40 -30.18 -4.49
N TYR A 608 22.37 -30.99 -4.76
CA TYR A 608 21.26 -30.61 -5.65
C TYR A 608 19.89 -30.65 -4.96
N GLU A 609 19.80 -31.10 -3.70
CA GLU A 609 18.56 -31.05 -2.89
C GLU A 609 18.61 -29.94 -1.80
N GLU A 610 19.79 -29.43 -1.44
CA GLU A 610 19.93 -28.39 -0.40
C GLU A 610 19.49 -26.99 -0.87
N GLY A 611 19.45 -26.73 -2.18
CA GLY A 611 18.96 -25.46 -2.73
C GLY A 611 17.44 -25.33 -2.76
N ALA A 612 16.71 -26.46 -2.74
CA ALA A 612 15.24 -26.45 -2.67
C ALA A 612 14.74 -26.24 -1.22
N ALA A 613 15.49 -26.73 -0.23
CA ALA A 613 15.18 -26.50 1.18
C ALA A 613 15.50 -25.06 1.65
N GLU A 614 16.55 -24.42 1.10
CA GLU A 614 16.82 -22.99 1.35
C GLU A 614 15.79 -22.07 0.67
N GLU A 615 15.21 -22.45 -0.47
CA GLU A 615 14.08 -21.74 -1.11
C GLU A 615 12.76 -21.95 -0.34
N GLU A 616 12.48 -23.16 0.16
CA GLU A 616 11.28 -23.42 0.99
C GLU A 616 11.35 -22.72 2.37
N GLU A 617 12.52 -22.63 3.02
CA GLU A 617 12.67 -21.89 4.29
C GLU A 617 12.59 -20.36 4.11
N GLU A 618 13.12 -19.79 3.01
CA GLU A 618 12.91 -18.37 2.69
C GLU A 618 11.45 -18.08 2.30
N GLU A 619 10.76 -19.01 1.63
CA GLU A 619 9.32 -18.89 1.32
C GLU A 619 8.42 -18.99 2.56
N GLU A 620 8.73 -19.87 3.53
CA GLU A 620 8.01 -19.93 4.82
C GLU A 620 8.25 -18.68 5.69
N GLU A 621 9.48 -18.16 5.76
CA GLU A 621 9.77 -16.90 6.47
C GLU A 621 9.09 -15.68 5.80
N GLU A 622 8.92 -15.68 4.47
CA GLU A 622 8.16 -14.65 3.74
C GLU A 622 6.64 -14.78 3.97
N GLU A 623 6.10 -15.99 4.05
CA GLU A 623 4.68 -16.24 4.37
C GLU A 623 4.36 -15.82 5.81
N GLU A 624 5.26 -16.06 6.77
CA GLU A 624 5.14 -15.61 8.16
C GLU A 624 5.28 -14.07 8.27
N ALA A 625 6.14 -13.45 7.46
CA ALA A 625 6.30 -11.98 7.42
C ALA A 625 5.12 -11.27 6.74
N GLU A 626 4.54 -11.84 5.68
CA GLU A 626 3.29 -11.35 5.11
C GLU A 626 2.15 -11.53 6.11
N ALA A 627 2.00 -12.71 6.73
CA ALA A 627 1.05 -12.98 7.83
C ALA A 627 1.18 -11.95 8.97
N GLU A 628 2.40 -11.60 9.40
CA GLU A 628 2.62 -10.55 10.40
C GLU A 628 2.23 -9.13 9.91
N ALA A 629 2.34 -8.84 8.61
CA ALA A 629 1.87 -7.57 8.03
C ALA A 629 0.33 -7.46 7.99
N TRP A 630 -0.41 -8.58 8.04
CA TRP A 630 -1.86 -8.61 8.22
C TRP A 630 -2.31 -8.26 9.65
N LEU A 631 -1.39 -8.26 10.62
CA LEU A 631 -1.69 -8.14 12.06
C LEU A 631 -1.44 -6.75 12.65
N GLY A 632 -1.28 -5.72 11.82
CA GLY A 632 -1.09 -4.33 12.26
C GLY A 632 -2.20 -3.84 13.19
N ASP A 633 -1.79 -3.17 14.26
CA ASP A 633 -2.51 -2.88 15.49
C ASP A 633 -3.84 -2.11 15.31
N ASP A 634 -4.88 -2.59 16.01
CA ASP A 634 -6.11 -1.84 16.31
C ASP A 634 -6.51 -2.13 17.77
N GLU A 635 -5.89 -1.42 18.69
CA GLU A 635 -6.46 -1.14 20.02
C GLU A 635 -6.94 0.32 20.00
N GLY A 636 -8.08 0.55 19.34
CA GLY A 636 -8.71 1.86 19.20
C GLY A 636 -10.24 1.80 19.16
N GLY A 637 -10.84 0.86 19.88
CA GLY A 637 -12.30 0.72 20.00
C GLY A 637 -12.65 -0.02 21.28
N GLY A 638 -12.62 0.70 22.40
CA GLY A 638 -12.95 0.17 23.71
C GLY A 638 -14.38 -0.35 23.78
N GLU A 639 -14.52 -1.55 24.36
CA GLU A 639 -15.73 -2.06 25.00
C GLU A 639 -16.32 -0.99 25.93
N GLN A 640 -17.54 -0.55 25.63
CA GLN A 640 -18.49 -0.04 26.61
C GLN A 640 -19.80 -0.82 26.41
N ASP A 641 -19.83 -2.01 26.98
CA ASP A 641 -21.08 -2.60 27.46
C ASP A 641 -21.17 -2.31 28.97
N ASP A 642 -22.41 -2.06 29.41
CA ASP A 642 -22.90 -1.81 30.77
C ASP A 642 -22.85 -0.37 31.31
N VAL A 643 -24.01 0.33 31.21
CA VAL A 643 -24.82 0.83 32.35
C VAL A 643 -25.93 1.73 31.78
N TRP A 644 -27.15 1.21 31.68
CA TRP A 644 -28.38 2.00 31.84
C TRP A 644 -29.39 1.19 32.64
N GLY A 645 -29.59 1.64 33.88
CA GLY A 645 -30.42 0.99 34.88
C GLY A 645 -31.90 1.01 34.55
N LEU A 646 -32.52 -0.14 34.82
CA LEU A 646 -33.93 -0.31 35.09
C LEU A 646 -34.42 0.75 36.09
N ARG A 647 -35.36 1.60 35.67
CA ARG A 647 -36.32 2.22 36.58
C ARG A 647 -37.65 1.50 36.44
N GLN A 648 -38.08 0.89 37.53
CA GLN A 648 -39.47 0.47 37.75
C GLN A 648 -40.42 1.67 37.68
N PRO A 649 -41.63 1.51 37.15
CA PRO A 649 -42.78 2.29 37.56
C PRO A 649 -43.66 1.47 38.52
N CYS A 650 -43.96 2.06 39.68
CA CYS A 650 -45.02 1.61 40.58
C CYS A 650 -46.38 2.16 40.11
N ASP A 651 -47.39 1.31 40.23
CA ASP A 651 -48.82 1.53 40.53
C ASP A 651 -49.74 2.40 39.65
N GLU A 652 -50.83 1.73 39.28
CA GLU A 652 -52.16 2.11 38.76
C GLU A 652 -52.92 3.20 39.58
N PRO A 653 -54.18 3.63 39.25
CA PRO A 653 -55.12 3.18 38.19
C PRO A 653 -55.82 4.32 37.40
N SER A 654 -56.57 3.96 36.34
CA SER A 654 -57.98 4.39 36.07
C SER A 654 -58.49 3.88 34.70
N GLU A 655 -59.47 2.95 34.73
CA GLU A 655 -60.48 2.69 33.66
C GLU A 655 -61.58 3.80 33.68
N PRO A 656 -62.62 3.85 32.78
CA PRO A 656 -63.06 2.92 31.70
C PRO A 656 -63.33 3.62 30.34
N SER A 657 -63.56 2.94 29.20
CA SER A 657 -64.89 2.48 28.72
C SER A 657 -64.82 1.83 27.32
N ALA A 658 -65.58 0.75 27.13
CA ALA A 658 -65.80 0.00 25.87
C ALA A 658 -66.82 0.70 24.90
N PRO A 659 -67.14 0.20 23.67
CA PRO A 659 -67.83 -1.10 23.47
C PRO A 659 -67.48 -1.93 22.19
N SER A 660 -67.46 -3.26 22.41
CA SER A 660 -68.15 -4.37 21.71
C SER A 660 -68.42 -4.38 20.18
N ALA A 661 -67.93 -5.43 19.50
CA ALA A 661 -68.72 -6.28 18.58
C ALA A 661 -68.05 -7.64 18.28
N ARG A 662 -68.76 -8.74 18.53
CA ARG A 662 -68.56 -10.16 18.12
C ARG A 662 -69.37 -10.44 16.81
N PRO A 663 -69.48 -11.68 16.25
CA PRO A 663 -68.86 -13.01 16.50
C PRO A 663 -68.21 -13.60 15.20
N SER A 664 -67.57 -14.78 15.09
CA SER A 664 -68.05 -16.15 15.38
C SER A 664 -66.93 -17.18 15.14
N GLU A 665 -66.87 -18.18 16.01
CA GLU A 665 -66.18 -19.49 15.93
C GLU A 665 -66.95 -20.46 14.99
N PRO A 666 -66.48 -21.69 14.60
CA PRO A 666 -65.96 -22.68 15.57
C PRO A 666 -64.97 -23.79 15.11
N SER A 667 -64.54 -24.56 16.13
CA SER A 667 -64.30 -26.02 16.13
C SER A 667 -62.91 -26.61 15.81
N ALA A 668 -62.24 -27.08 16.87
CA ALA A 668 -61.34 -28.25 16.87
C ALA A 668 -62.16 -29.56 17.01
N PRO A 669 -61.60 -30.77 16.76
CA PRO A 669 -60.80 -31.44 17.81
C PRO A 669 -59.64 -32.37 17.37
N SER A 670 -58.62 -32.42 18.24
CA SER A 670 -57.84 -33.56 18.77
C SER A 670 -57.82 -34.93 18.06
N ALA A 671 -56.60 -35.47 17.82
CA ALA A 671 -56.20 -36.85 18.16
C ALA A 671 -54.70 -37.16 17.85
N ARG A 672 -53.95 -37.59 18.88
CA ARG A 672 -52.83 -38.57 18.81
C ARG A 672 -53.40 -39.98 18.50
N PRO A 673 -52.65 -41.07 18.14
CA PRO A 673 -51.29 -41.41 18.60
C PRO A 673 -50.40 -42.29 17.65
N SER A 674 -49.22 -42.68 18.18
CA SER A 674 -48.52 -43.98 18.00
C SER A 674 -47.58 -44.25 16.81
N ALA A 675 -46.34 -44.64 17.17
CA ALA A 675 -45.39 -45.42 16.37
C ALA A 675 -45.89 -46.86 16.11
N PRO A 676 -45.31 -47.62 15.15
CA PRO A 676 -44.17 -48.50 15.49
C PRO A 676 -43.13 -48.79 14.38
N SER A 677 -42.05 -49.42 14.85
CA SER A 677 -40.95 -50.18 14.22
C SER A 677 -41.26 -51.07 13.00
N ALA A 678 -40.32 -51.18 12.03
CA ALA A 678 -39.69 -52.45 11.59
C ALA A 678 -38.88 -52.33 10.26
N ARG A 679 -37.85 -53.20 10.14
CA ARG A 679 -36.91 -53.50 9.02
C ARG A 679 -37.59 -54.00 7.72
N PRO A 680 -36.88 -54.11 6.57
CA PRO A 680 -36.00 -55.26 6.18
C PRO A 680 -34.64 -54.78 5.58
N ALA A 681 -33.48 -55.45 5.59
CA ALA A 681 -33.01 -56.80 5.24
C ALA A 681 -32.62 -57.04 3.75
N ALA A 682 -31.31 -57.30 3.57
CA ALA A 682 -30.62 -58.16 2.59
C ALA A 682 -30.27 -57.68 1.16
N GLY A 683 -28.97 -57.84 0.81
CA GLY A 683 -28.46 -57.90 -0.57
C GLY A 683 -26.95 -57.64 -0.73
N ASN A 684 -26.10 -58.67 -0.51
CA ASN A 684 -24.69 -58.76 -0.93
C ASN A 684 -24.60 -59.29 -2.39
N PRO A 685 -23.51 -59.08 -3.16
CA PRO A 685 -22.30 -59.97 -3.14
C PRO A 685 -20.95 -59.22 -3.37
N ALA A 686 -19.84 -59.58 -2.69
CA ALA A 686 -18.79 -60.58 -3.00
C ALA A 686 -17.60 -60.08 -3.88
N GLY A 687 -16.37 -60.44 -3.44
CA GLY A 687 -15.08 -60.27 -4.14
C GLY A 687 -14.00 -59.63 -3.25
N GLU A 688 -13.38 -60.33 -2.29
CA GLU A 688 -12.17 -61.17 -2.40
C GLU A 688 -10.94 -60.51 -3.05
N GLY A 689 -9.85 -60.40 -2.27
CA GLY A 689 -8.53 -59.94 -2.72
C GLY A 689 -7.55 -59.75 -1.56
N GLN A 690 -6.99 -60.86 -1.08
CA GLN A 690 -5.95 -60.94 -0.04
C GLN A 690 -4.61 -60.35 -0.52
N SER A 691 -3.83 -59.73 0.37
CA SER A 691 -2.41 -60.10 0.57
C SER A 691 -1.87 -59.56 1.89
N GLN A 692 -1.35 -60.50 2.67
CA GLN A 692 -0.65 -60.37 3.95
C GLN A 692 0.79 -59.85 3.75
N GLY A 693 1.40 -59.34 4.83
CA GLY A 693 2.84 -59.09 4.89
C GLY A 693 3.28 -58.43 6.20
N SER A 694 3.47 -59.26 7.23
CA SER A 694 3.77 -58.92 8.62
C SER A 694 5.27 -58.74 8.95
N SER A 695 5.53 -58.09 10.09
CA SER A 695 6.69 -58.26 11.01
C SER A 695 8.05 -57.70 10.57
N SER A 696 8.96 -57.22 11.43
CA SER A 696 9.08 -57.21 12.90
C SER A 696 10.23 -56.28 13.33
N ARG A 697 10.16 -55.79 14.57
CA ARG A 697 11.18 -55.07 15.36
C ARG A 697 12.56 -55.75 15.41
N ALA A 698 13.62 -54.94 15.56
CA ALA A 698 14.66 -55.17 16.57
C ALA A 698 15.42 -53.87 16.91
N ALA A 699 15.73 -53.70 18.19
CA ALA A 699 16.46 -52.59 18.79
C ALA A 699 17.98 -52.83 18.78
N ALA A 700 18.78 -51.76 18.71
CA ALA A 700 20.12 -51.70 19.29
C ALA A 700 20.50 -50.24 19.59
N ALA A 701 20.97 -50.01 20.81
CA ALA A 701 21.48 -48.73 21.29
C ALA A 701 23.01 -48.66 21.23
N VAL A 702 23.53 -47.44 21.40
CA VAL A 702 24.86 -47.02 21.93
C VAL A 702 25.90 -46.46 20.93
N SER A 703 26.25 -45.19 21.23
CA SER A 703 27.52 -44.45 21.01
C SER A 703 27.91 -43.94 19.62
N ALA A 704 27.88 -42.60 19.46
CA ALA A 704 29.08 -41.78 19.24
C ALA A 704 28.72 -40.28 19.20
N GLY A 705 29.14 -39.55 20.22
CA GLY A 705 29.14 -38.09 20.23
C GLY A 705 30.45 -37.51 19.68
N GLN A 706 30.42 -36.18 19.52
CA GLN A 706 31.54 -35.25 19.23
C GLN A 706 31.86 -35.01 17.74
N GLY A 707 31.44 -33.83 17.25
CA GLY A 707 31.88 -33.34 15.94
C GLY A 707 31.21 -32.06 15.40
N PHE A 708 30.20 -31.48 16.06
CA PHE A 708 29.35 -30.44 15.44
C PHE A 708 29.61 -28.98 15.90
N ASP A 709 30.51 -28.73 16.84
CA ASP A 709 30.59 -27.41 17.52
C ASP A 709 31.46 -26.33 16.81
N SER A 710 32.33 -26.68 15.87
CA SER A 710 33.36 -25.73 15.39
C SER A 710 32.90 -24.70 14.34
N LEU A 711 31.90 -25.03 13.50
CA LEU A 711 31.36 -24.12 12.47
C LEU A 711 30.23 -23.23 13.01
N PHE A 712 29.50 -23.72 14.02
CA PHE A 712 28.44 -22.98 14.71
C PHE A 712 29.01 -21.83 15.56
N GLU A 713 30.21 -21.97 16.13
CA GLU A 713 30.85 -20.92 16.93
C GLU A 713 31.33 -19.72 16.10
N ARG A 714 31.79 -19.91 14.85
CA ARG A 714 32.16 -18.79 13.96
C ARG A 714 30.96 -18.00 13.43
N ARG A 715 29.83 -18.67 13.15
CA ARG A 715 28.56 -18.01 12.79
C ARG A 715 27.93 -17.26 13.98
N ARG A 716 28.07 -17.78 15.21
CA ARG A 716 27.67 -17.08 16.45
C ARG A 716 28.51 -15.82 16.73
N ALA A 717 29.81 -15.81 16.41
CA ALA A 717 30.67 -14.65 16.67
C ALA A 717 30.32 -13.42 15.81
N PHE A 718 29.99 -13.60 14.52
CA PHE A 718 29.57 -12.49 13.66
C PHE A 718 28.12 -12.02 13.90
N ARG A 719 27.18 -12.94 14.24
CA ARG A 719 25.83 -12.56 14.69
C ARG A 719 25.85 -11.82 16.04
N ARG A 720 26.73 -12.19 16.98
CA ARG A 720 26.87 -11.50 18.28
C ARG A 720 27.32 -10.04 18.13
N VAL A 721 28.26 -9.73 17.23
CA VAL A 721 28.72 -8.33 17.02
C VAL A 721 27.62 -7.44 16.43
N ARG A 722 26.69 -7.98 15.63
CA ARG A 722 25.52 -7.24 15.07
C ARG A 722 24.30 -7.23 16.01
N GLN A 723 24.11 -8.25 16.85
CA GLN A 723 22.99 -8.34 17.82
C GLN A 723 23.28 -7.68 19.18
N ASP A 724 24.53 -7.63 19.64
CA ASP A 724 24.89 -6.96 20.89
C ASP A 724 24.87 -5.42 20.76
N ARG A 725 24.92 -4.89 19.53
CA ARG A 725 24.79 -3.45 19.22
C ARG A 725 23.34 -2.94 19.08
N ARG A 726 22.33 -3.81 19.25
CA ARG A 726 20.89 -3.46 19.10
C ARG A 726 20.18 -3.09 20.41
N ARG A 727 20.88 -2.97 21.55
CA ARG A 727 20.24 -2.50 22.79
C ARG A 727 20.63 -1.05 22.97
N GLY A 728 19.65 -0.15 22.86
CA GLY A 728 19.86 1.22 23.30
C GLY A 728 20.28 1.25 24.77
N LEU A 729 21.11 2.21 25.12
CA LEU A 729 21.42 2.57 26.49
C LEU A 729 20.10 3.03 27.14
N PRO A 730 19.57 2.30 28.15
CA PRO A 730 18.37 2.71 28.84
C PRO A 730 18.69 3.94 29.70
N TRP A 731 17.78 4.90 29.69
CA TRP A 731 17.88 6.11 30.50
C TRP A 731 16.50 6.47 31.03
N GLY A 732 16.17 5.99 32.23
CA GLY A 732 14.79 6.01 32.74
C GLY A 732 13.84 5.23 31.82
N PRO A 733 12.69 5.79 31.39
CA PRO A 733 11.78 5.16 30.42
C PRO A 733 12.29 5.25 28.98
N PHE A 734 13.39 5.97 28.72
CA PHE A 734 13.88 6.28 27.38
C PHE A 734 14.96 5.31 26.89
N GLN A 735 15.14 5.23 25.56
CA GLN A 735 16.22 4.46 24.94
C GLN A 735 17.10 5.34 24.04
N LEU A 736 18.40 5.38 24.32
CA LEU A 736 19.41 6.09 23.54
C LEU A 736 20.23 5.09 22.69
N GLN A 737 20.44 5.35 21.41
CA GLN A 737 21.13 4.43 20.48
C GLN A 737 22.17 5.16 19.63
N PRO A 738 23.39 4.60 19.43
CA PRO A 738 24.33 5.14 18.46
C PRO A 738 23.82 4.88 17.04
N ILE A 739 23.93 5.88 16.17
CA ILE A 739 23.58 5.78 14.75
C ILE A 739 24.84 5.43 13.98
N VAL A 740 24.90 4.21 13.46
CA VAL A 740 26.10 3.68 12.78
C VAL A 740 25.82 3.55 11.29
N ALA A 741 26.69 4.13 10.45
CA ALA A 741 26.61 4.02 9.00
C ALA A 741 26.96 2.60 8.52
N ALA A 742 26.72 2.32 7.23
CA ALA A 742 26.91 1.00 6.64
C ALA A 742 28.36 0.48 6.69
N ASP A 743 29.33 1.38 6.81
CA ASP A 743 30.76 1.11 6.98
C ASP A 743 31.16 0.77 8.43
N GLY A 744 30.23 0.91 9.38
CA GLY A 744 30.47 0.66 10.80
C GLY A 744 30.93 1.88 11.59
N GLU A 745 31.03 3.06 10.97
CA GLU A 745 31.36 4.32 11.64
C GLU A 745 30.13 4.92 12.34
N GLN A 746 30.31 5.40 13.57
CA GLN A 746 29.24 6.07 14.31
C GLN A 746 29.08 7.51 13.81
N THR A 747 27.90 7.82 13.28
CA THR A 747 27.56 9.11 12.63
C THR A 747 26.66 10.00 13.49
N GLY A 748 26.24 9.53 14.66
CA GLY A 748 25.41 10.27 15.60
C GLY A 748 24.80 9.42 16.70
N TRP A 749 23.83 10.01 17.38
CA TRP A 749 23.00 9.36 18.41
C TRP A 749 21.52 9.59 18.12
N GLY A 750 20.69 8.62 18.46
CA GLY A 750 19.24 8.68 18.36
C GLY A 750 18.58 8.35 19.70
N ALA A 751 17.39 8.89 19.93
CA ALA A 751 16.58 8.62 21.10
C ALA A 751 15.17 8.20 20.68
N VAL A 752 14.59 7.25 21.42
CA VAL A 752 13.16 6.94 21.38
C VAL A 752 12.56 7.35 22.73
N CYS A 753 11.61 8.30 22.69
CA CYS A 753 10.96 8.82 23.90
C CYS A 753 9.93 7.81 24.44
N GLY A 754 9.09 7.24 23.58
CA GLY A 754 8.11 6.21 23.97
C GLY A 754 6.97 6.69 24.89
N GLN A 755 6.96 7.96 25.32
CA GLN A 755 5.86 8.56 26.10
C GLN A 755 4.89 9.33 25.19
N HIS A 756 5.40 10.15 24.28
CA HIS A 756 4.55 10.93 23.36
C HIS A 756 4.21 10.18 22.08
N HIS A 757 2.93 10.24 21.71
CA HIS A 757 2.38 9.78 20.44
C HIS A 757 1.39 10.83 19.91
N ASP A 758 1.30 10.96 18.58
CA ASP A 758 0.18 11.68 17.97
C ASP A 758 -1.02 10.70 17.91
N ARG A 759 -2.25 11.22 17.72
CA ARG A 759 -3.53 10.48 17.83
C ARG A 759 -3.59 9.14 17.07
N ASP A 760 -2.83 8.98 15.99
CA ASP A 760 -2.82 7.76 15.17
C ASP A 760 -2.03 6.59 15.77
N GLY A 761 -1.37 6.77 16.93
CA GLY A 761 -0.68 5.71 17.71
C GLY A 761 0.50 5.00 17.02
N SER A 762 0.65 5.14 15.70
CA SER A 762 1.54 4.33 14.88
C SER A 762 3.00 4.78 14.90
N ASN A 763 3.25 6.04 15.27
CA ASN A 763 4.59 6.63 15.22
C ASN A 763 5.11 6.96 16.61
N GLN A 764 6.14 6.24 17.05
CA GLN A 764 6.89 6.59 18.26
C GLN A 764 7.63 7.93 18.06
N CYS A 765 7.67 8.76 19.11
CA CYS A 765 8.50 9.95 19.14
C CYS A 765 10.00 9.57 19.10
N LYS A 766 10.69 9.99 18.02
CA LYS A 766 12.11 9.70 17.74
C LYS A 766 12.85 10.97 17.35
N LYS A 767 14.07 11.16 17.87
CA LYS A 767 14.96 12.28 17.51
C LYS A 767 16.38 11.78 17.32
N ALA A 768 17.15 12.44 16.45
CA ALA A 768 18.53 12.10 16.17
C ALA A 768 19.41 13.35 16.11
N VAL A 769 20.67 13.21 16.52
CA VAL A 769 21.71 14.24 16.44
C VAL A 769 22.93 13.65 15.77
N SER A 770 23.50 14.34 14.78
CA SER A 770 24.69 13.88 14.07
C SER A 770 25.98 14.26 14.79
N SER A 771 26.95 13.34 14.85
CA SER A 771 28.28 13.57 15.43
C SER A 771 29.24 14.32 14.50
N ARG A 772 28.82 14.72 13.29
CA ARG A 772 29.70 15.38 12.30
C ARG A 772 30.36 16.67 12.82
N ARG A 773 29.70 17.39 13.74
CA ARG A 773 30.18 18.66 14.31
C ARG A 773 30.28 18.65 15.84
N LEU A 774 29.80 17.57 16.47
CA LEU A 774 29.63 17.47 17.92
C LEU A 774 30.27 16.16 18.38
N GLY A 775 31.00 16.22 19.50
CA GLY A 775 31.50 15.00 20.14
C GLY A 775 30.36 14.10 20.62
N ASP A 776 30.62 12.80 20.76
CA ASP A 776 29.62 11.81 21.18
C ASP A 776 28.97 12.17 22.52
N GLU A 777 29.75 12.66 23.49
CA GLU A 777 29.26 13.10 24.80
C GLU A 777 28.30 14.29 24.68
N THR A 778 28.61 15.25 23.79
CA THR A 778 27.74 16.41 23.54
C THR A 778 26.43 16.01 22.86
N CYS A 779 26.48 15.10 21.88
CA CYS A 779 25.29 14.56 21.24
C CYS A 779 24.37 13.87 22.26
N MET A 780 24.95 13.04 23.13
CA MET A 780 24.22 12.32 24.16
C MET A 780 23.61 13.27 25.19
N LEU A 781 24.38 14.25 25.67
CA LEU A 781 23.93 15.25 26.64
C LEU A 781 22.74 16.06 26.10
N ARG A 782 22.79 16.50 24.83
CA ARG A 782 21.70 17.24 24.20
C ARG A 782 20.45 16.38 24.03
N LEU A 783 20.60 15.11 23.66
CA LEU A 783 19.47 14.17 23.57
C LEU A 783 18.83 13.92 24.94
N LYS A 784 19.63 13.78 26.01
CA LYS A 784 19.13 13.66 27.38
C LYS A 784 18.32 14.90 27.79
N ARG A 785 18.82 16.10 27.51
CA ARG A 785 18.09 17.36 27.77
C ARG A 785 16.78 17.45 27.00
N TRP A 786 16.78 17.08 25.71
CA TRP A 786 15.57 17.04 24.89
C TRP A 786 14.51 16.06 25.42
N LEU A 787 14.94 14.89 25.88
CA LEU A 787 14.05 13.90 26.51
C LEU A 787 13.52 14.40 27.85
N PHE A 788 14.38 15.03 28.67
CA PHE A 788 14.00 15.58 29.97
C PHE A 788 13.00 16.74 29.84
N GLU A 789 13.16 17.61 28.85
CA GLU A 789 12.21 18.69 28.59
C GLU A 789 10.86 18.16 28.11
N GLY A 790 10.84 16.98 27.47
CA GLY A 790 9.61 16.27 27.14
C GLY A 790 8.79 15.82 28.33
N LEU A 791 9.35 15.75 29.54
CA LEU A 791 8.58 15.38 30.74
C LEU A 791 7.68 16.51 31.25
N LYS A 792 7.75 17.70 30.65
CA LYS A 792 6.93 18.88 30.98
C LYS A 792 5.89 19.09 29.88
N ASP A 793 5.09 18.08 29.61
CA ASP A 793 4.11 18.03 28.53
C ASP A 793 2.67 18.37 28.97
N ASP A 794 2.47 18.76 30.23
CA ASP A 794 1.15 19.07 30.82
C ASP A 794 0.37 20.12 30.02
N ASP A 795 1.05 21.10 29.44
CA ASP A 795 0.44 22.19 28.66
C ASP A 795 0.39 21.91 27.15
N TRP A 796 0.80 20.72 26.70
CA TRP A 796 0.89 20.41 25.26
C TRP A 796 -0.45 19.92 24.71
N PRO A 797 -0.80 20.28 23.45
CA PRO A 797 -2.01 19.75 22.83
C PRO A 797 -1.94 18.22 22.70
N VAL A 798 -2.89 17.50 23.31
CA VAL A 798 -2.94 16.02 23.36
C VAL A 798 -2.78 15.39 21.97
N HIS A 799 -3.37 15.99 20.94
CA HIS A 799 -3.33 15.49 19.57
C HIS A 799 -2.00 15.70 18.83
N ALA A 800 -1.09 16.51 19.40
CA ALA A 800 0.18 16.90 18.79
C ALA A 800 1.38 16.77 19.73
N GLN A 801 1.25 16.04 20.84
CA GLN A 801 2.33 15.91 21.85
C GLN A 801 3.64 15.42 21.22
N ARG A 802 3.58 14.43 20.31
CA ARG A 802 4.78 13.96 19.61
C ARG A 802 5.31 15.03 18.67
N THR A 803 4.46 15.65 17.86
CA THR A 803 4.89 16.69 16.92
C THR A 803 5.56 17.86 17.65
N HIS A 804 4.99 18.28 18.77
CA HIS A 804 5.53 19.30 19.65
C HIS A 804 6.88 18.86 20.24
N HIS A 805 6.97 17.65 20.80
CA HIS A 805 8.22 17.12 21.35
C HIS A 805 9.34 17.05 20.31
N VAL A 806 9.04 16.49 19.13
CA VAL A 806 10.00 16.35 18.03
C VAL A 806 10.43 17.73 17.51
N GLY A 807 9.57 18.74 17.58
CA GLY A 807 9.87 20.11 17.18
C GLY A 807 10.91 20.82 18.05
N LEU A 808 11.09 20.41 19.31
CA LEU A 808 12.01 21.06 20.24
C LEU A 808 13.48 20.97 19.82
N GLY A 809 14.27 21.97 20.23
CA GLY A 809 15.73 21.96 20.21
C GLY A 809 16.39 22.52 18.96
N GLY A 810 15.63 22.84 17.91
CA GLY A 810 16.19 23.34 16.66
C GLY A 810 17.14 22.36 15.97
N ARG A 811 18.00 22.87 15.09
CA ARG A 811 18.99 22.07 14.35
C ARG A 811 20.04 21.51 15.32
N ASP A 812 20.31 20.21 15.24
CA ASP A 812 21.28 19.50 16.10
C ASP A 812 21.06 19.70 17.62
N LEU A 813 19.80 19.93 18.02
CA LEU A 813 19.42 20.19 19.42
C LEU A 813 20.19 21.37 20.04
N GLN A 814 20.47 22.42 19.26
CA GLN A 814 21.22 23.60 19.69
C GLN A 814 20.58 24.32 20.88
N ASP A 815 19.25 24.34 21.01
CA ASP A 815 18.60 25.03 22.13
C ASP A 815 18.86 24.30 23.46
N PHE A 816 19.33 23.06 23.39
CA PHE A 816 19.78 22.24 24.53
C PHE A 816 21.30 22.18 24.67
N ALA A 817 22.04 23.09 24.02
CA ALA A 817 23.49 23.20 24.18
C ALA A 817 23.90 23.55 25.62
N GLU A 818 23.07 24.33 26.32
CA GLU A 818 23.19 24.71 27.72
C GLU A 818 22.08 24.08 28.57
N GLY A 819 22.19 24.15 29.90
CA GLY A 819 21.19 23.61 30.85
C GLY A 819 21.77 22.59 31.82
N LEU A 820 20.91 21.76 32.41
CA LEU A 820 21.27 20.77 33.43
C LEU A 820 22.45 19.89 32.98
N SER A 821 23.36 19.64 33.91
CA SER A 821 24.44 18.67 33.71
C SER A 821 23.89 17.25 33.60
N GLU A 822 24.66 16.35 32.98
CA GLU A 822 24.27 14.94 32.86
C GLU A 822 23.94 14.31 34.22
N ARG A 823 24.76 14.62 35.24
CA ARG A 823 24.60 14.11 36.61
C ARG A 823 23.30 14.58 37.25
N GLU A 824 22.89 15.83 37.03
CA GLU A 824 21.64 16.37 37.58
C GLU A 824 20.42 15.72 36.90
N MET A 825 20.47 15.55 35.57
CA MET A 825 19.39 14.87 34.86
C MET A 825 19.32 13.38 35.25
N ASP A 826 20.44 12.69 35.41
CA ASP A 826 20.46 11.29 35.86
C ASP A 826 19.84 11.14 37.26
N GLN A 827 20.09 12.09 38.17
CA GLN A 827 19.46 12.12 39.49
C GLN A 827 17.95 12.40 39.41
N ALA A 828 17.54 13.34 38.56
CA ALA A 828 16.14 13.65 38.37
C ALA A 828 15.37 12.47 37.74
N MET A 829 15.97 11.80 36.76
CA MET A 829 15.40 10.60 36.12
C MET A 829 15.29 9.41 37.09
N ALA A 830 16.23 9.26 38.01
CA ALA A 830 16.13 8.26 39.07
C ALA A 830 14.91 8.51 39.96
N ARG A 831 14.70 9.76 40.40
CA ARG A 831 13.52 10.15 41.20
C ARG A 831 12.21 9.94 40.44
N TYR A 832 12.18 10.32 39.16
CA TYR A 832 11.02 10.12 38.29
C TYR A 832 10.67 8.63 38.16
N SER A 833 11.69 7.78 37.95
CA SER A 833 11.50 6.33 37.83
C SER A 833 10.99 5.71 39.14
N ASP A 834 11.50 6.16 40.29
CA ASP A 834 11.04 5.71 41.61
C ASP A 834 9.58 6.13 41.88
N ALA A 835 9.21 7.36 41.50
CA ALA A 835 7.83 7.87 41.62
C ALA A 835 6.85 7.10 40.74
N ALA A 836 7.19 6.90 39.45
CA ALA A 836 6.36 6.11 38.53
C ALA A 836 6.19 4.65 39.01
N ALA A 837 7.25 4.04 39.54
CA ALA A 837 7.19 2.70 40.12
C ALA A 837 6.35 2.64 41.41
N ALA A 838 6.29 3.72 42.20
CA ALA A 838 5.42 3.82 43.37
C ALA A 838 3.94 3.97 42.95
N GLU A 839 3.65 4.80 41.95
CA GLU A 839 2.29 5.00 41.42
C GLU A 839 1.74 3.70 40.80
N GLN A 840 2.54 2.99 40.00
CA GLN A 840 2.13 1.72 39.40
C GLN A 840 1.84 0.66 40.47
N ARG A 841 2.60 0.64 41.58
CA ARG A 841 2.34 -0.22 42.73
C ARG A 841 1.02 0.17 43.44
N SER A 842 0.73 1.46 43.57
CA SER A 842 -0.53 1.95 44.15
C SER A 842 -1.74 1.58 43.27
N ARG A 843 -1.68 1.82 41.95
CA ARG A 843 -2.74 1.40 41.01
C ARG A 843 -2.97 -0.11 41.02
N SER A 844 -1.88 -0.90 41.05
CA SER A 844 -1.96 -2.36 41.13
C SER A 844 -2.53 -2.85 42.47
N ALA A 845 -2.35 -2.10 43.56
CA ALA A 845 -2.95 -2.40 44.85
C ALA A 845 -4.45 -2.04 44.88
N ALA A 846 -4.84 -0.92 44.26
CA ALA A 846 -6.24 -0.49 44.13
C ALA A 846 -7.08 -1.49 43.30
N CYS A 847 -6.58 -1.93 42.14
CA CYS A 847 -7.25 -2.96 41.33
C CYS A 847 -7.35 -4.35 41.99
N ARG A 848 -6.62 -4.61 43.09
CA ARG A 848 -6.77 -5.85 43.86
C ARG A 848 -7.82 -5.75 44.97
N HIS A 849 -8.28 -4.54 45.30
CA HIS A 849 -9.29 -4.30 46.32
C HIS A 849 -10.67 -3.95 45.73
N SER A 850 -10.73 -3.58 44.44
CA SER A 850 -11.94 -3.66 43.61
C SER A 850 -12.14 -5.08 43.08
#